data_AF-A0A2D5S6H9-F1
#
_entry.id   AF-A0A2D5S6H9-F1
#
_cell.length_a   1.000
_cell.length_b   1.000
_cell.length_c   1.000
_cell.angle_alpha   90.00
_cell.angle_beta   90.00
_cell.angle_gamma   90.00
#
_symmetry.space_group_name_H-M   'P 1'
#
loop_
_entity.id
_entity.type
_entity.pdbx_description
1 polymer ?
#
loop_
_entity_poly.entity_id
_entity_poly.type
_entity_poly.pdbx_seq_one_letter_code
_entity_poly.pdbx_strand_id
1 'polypeptide(L)'
;MHDENHPQPADTNSPDAPVEASEAASSGGDVLSLIEDVERHLERIRNVQTRQTTDFADLAERQRRVGVAEAEMVERGQALESSARDLGIARETIESDRRTLEEDRIRLEDQEATVAEQSANVDRIQAEIESVRTELEVERERLGDLEQGLVTRTTEFEHRVADLAAREGDLVNRLAQAEASATAANEAMATARLTFEERISTIEEERRSLLTRSENFERRLEEAEAARREACESTERFECELVEARTATERAEKAAEVSAREGEEARSSLASWRAEVEAADLRVSELEVRAAEESDVQTRMRASLQERIVELEGQCLASEAALSERQKALDAADVRTAEAEATLQVARERVETLEQRIAEDERQLALAGSKLTELAKVISEQAPRLEQGAEAMALVSGLEAEIERLRSESGREVDEAVMESIRSGFQSRIDELEADLQAAREAERADDGINADAAVDMIAEARAPLEIRIAELEGLISDAAAAKDEACGSTGDDVSRDKYEAVKARCLKAERRSDELDTALAMTNDRGQAQEMAKRLRTKAERVSEFARHLDRRRSRLSGLRAAMAKQRGTETVDEDNATYHDLQRLEAQRQELMQVREFLGRSEQQMVRRWARPRSVATVAWVLVILGVSMAAGWFGTREFVPIPGTATVSLVASAVDGSPLTGDAAEGWDAWHRALATDPAFVAIVQKRLAARGIAPEGGEPATGRMLAEDLSFEDEGSGRLRLVLSGSDTRRLEPTLDAIATTMASESARHAPRRKDGARATLPTERLTGRGVAYASVVGGGLSDAMLLRMGGITASIFLSALLLIGVLYVFLSRSKRIFEAQEAAEDSAIDA
;
A
#
# COMPACT_ATOMS: atom_id res chain seq x y z
N MET A 1 -47.32 -49.04 34.66
CA MET A 1 -46.82 -50.26 35.33
C MET A 1 -47.11 -50.09 36.81
N HIS A 2 -47.90 -51.02 37.36
CA HIS A 2 -48.27 -51.28 38.76
C HIS A 2 -48.93 -50.14 39.57
N ASP A 3 -50.22 -50.20 39.92
CA ASP A 3 -50.91 -51.16 40.81
C ASP A 3 -50.46 -50.98 42.27
N GLU A 4 -51.31 -50.41 43.13
CA GLU A 4 -51.53 -50.87 44.52
C GLU A 4 -52.51 -49.99 45.34
N ASN A 5 -53.54 -50.67 45.85
CA ASN A 5 -54.10 -50.63 47.21
C ASN A 5 -54.83 -49.38 47.76
N HIS A 6 -56.16 -49.54 47.82
CA HIS A 6 -56.99 -49.18 48.97
C HIS A 6 -56.55 -49.89 50.27
N PRO A 7 -56.86 -49.31 51.44
CA PRO A 7 -57.91 -49.93 52.27
C PRO A 7 -58.87 -48.95 52.98
N GLN A 8 -60.04 -49.52 53.29
CA GLN A 8 -61.18 -49.13 54.14
C GLN A 8 -60.87 -48.43 55.48
N PRO A 9 -61.87 -47.70 56.05
CA PRO A 9 -62.74 -48.26 57.11
C PRO A 9 -64.23 -47.92 56.89
N ALA A 10 -65.15 -48.89 56.84
CA ALA A 10 -65.87 -49.50 57.98
C ALA A 10 -66.94 -48.58 58.60
N ASP A 11 -68.13 -48.60 58.00
CA ASP A 11 -69.40 -48.24 58.63
C ASP A 11 -69.79 -49.30 59.67
N THR A 12 -70.08 -48.89 60.91
CA THR A 12 -71.04 -49.60 61.77
C THR A 12 -71.84 -48.61 62.61
N ASN A 13 -73.08 -48.40 62.17
CA ASN A 13 -74.19 -47.82 62.92
C ASN A 13 -74.69 -48.77 64.03
N SER A 14 -74.88 -48.22 65.23
CA SER A 14 -75.91 -48.57 66.24
C SER A 14 -75.62 -47.72 67.49
N PRO A 15 -76.61 -47.11 68.17
CA PRO A 15 -77.73 -47.86 68.76
C PRO A 15 -79.09 -47.14 68.71
N ASP A 16 -80.19 -47.89 68.73
CA ASP A 16 -81.47 -47.33 69.15
C ASP A 16 -82.28 -48.33 70.01
N ALA A 17 -82.68 -47.79 71.16
CA ALA A 17 -83.79 -48.07 72.08
C ALA A 17 -84.25 -49.52 72.45
N PRO A 18 -84.48 -49.77 73.77
CA PRO A 18 -85.34 -50.84 74.26
C PRO A 18 -86.77 -50.34 74.57
N VAL A 19 -87.80 -51.11 74.21
CA VAL A 19 -89.19 -50.93 74.73
C VAL A 19 -89.86 -52.28 75.00
N GLU A 20 -90.09 -52.50 76.29
CA GLU A 20 -91.24 -53.09 77.02
C GLU A 20 -92.03 -54.32 76.53
N ALA A 21 -92.18 -55.29 77.45
CA ALA A 21 -93.41 -56.04 77.78
C ALA A 21 -93.24 -56.54 79.24
N SER A 22 -94.03 -56.09 80.23
CA SER A 22 -95.42 -56.41 80.59
C SER A 22 -95.57 -57.53 81.65
N GLU A 23 -96.38 -57.21 82.67
CA GLU A 23 -97.21 -58.07 83.55
C GLU A 23 -96.59 -58.94 84.66
N ALA A 24 -96.97 -58.65 85.93
CA ALA A 24 -98.02 -59.39 86.66
C ALA A 24 -98.12 -59.01 88.18
N ALA A 25 -99.37 -58.74 88.62
CA ALA A 25 -100.06 -59.12 89.90
C ALA A 25 -99.44 -58.71 91.28
N SER A 26 -100.14 -58.43 92.38
CA SER A 26 -101.54 -58.64 92.82
C SER A 26 -101.80 -57.85 94.13
N SER A 27 -103.09 -57.63 94.46
CA SER A 27 -103.68 -57.65 95.83
C SER A 27 -103.17 -56.64 96.88
N GLY A 28 -103.94 -55.78 97.53
CA GLY A 28 -105.38 -55.73 97.74
C GLY A 28 -105.62 -55.13 99.15
N GLY A 29 -106.19 -53.92 99.20
CA GLY A 29 -106.97 -53.39 100.33
C GLY A 29 -106.22 -52.65 101.44
N ASP A 30 -106.23 -51.31 101.41
CA ASP A 30 -106.64 -50.50 102.57
C ASP A 30 -106.98 -49.05 102.14
N VAL A 31 -108.12 -48.51 102.55
CA VAL A 31 -108.64 -47.22 102.03
C VAL A 31 -107.93 -46.00 102.65
N LEU A 32 -107.24 -46.19 103.78
CA LEU A 32 -106.41 -45.16 104.40
C LEU A 32 -104.99 -45.10 103.81
N SER A 33 -104.49 -46.22 103.23
CA SER A 33 -103.30 -46.16 102.39
C SER A 33 -103.58 -45.46 101.07
N LEU A 34 -104.82 -45.42 100.58
CA LEU A 34 -105.17 -44.70 99.34
C LEU A 34 -105.03 -43.17 99.50
N ILE A 35 -105.28 -42.61 100.67
CA ILE A 35 -105.10 -41.15 100.91
C ILE A 35 -103.60 -40.83 101.07
N GLU A 36 -102.85 -41.67 101.81
CA GLU A 36 -101.39 -41.52 101.92
C GLU A 36 -100.68 -41.80 100.59
N ASP A 37 -101.22 -42.71 99.77
CA ASP A 37 -100.70 -43.04 98.45
C ASP A 37 -101.13 -42.00 97.41
N VAL A 38 -102.28 -41.32 97.58
CA VAL A 38 -102.68 -40.13 96.78
C VAL A 38 -101.87 -38.90 97.17
N GLU A 39 -101.55 -38.67 98.45
CA GLU A 39 -100.61 -37.62 98.86
C GLU A 39 -99.21 -37.93 98.37
N ARG A 40 -98.73 -39.18 98.50
CA ARG A 40 -97.50 -39.62 97.82
C ARG A 40 -97.61 -39.50 96.31
N HIS A 41 -98.76 -39.74 95.69
CA HIS A 41 -98.92 -39.61 94.25
C HIS A 41 -98.90 -38.16 93.82
N LEU A 42 -99.53 -37.25 94.58
CA LEU A 42 -99.53 -35.82 94.31
C LEU A 42 -98.14 -35.20 94.58
N GLU A 43 -97.43 -35.68 95.59
CA GLU A 43 -96.05 -35.26 95.88
C GLU A 43 -95.05 -35.90 94.91
N ARG A 44 -95.32 -37.12 94.42
CA ARG A 44 -94.59 -37.74 93.31
C ARG A 44 -94.89 -37.04 91.99
N ILE A 45 -96.13 -36.64 91.71
CA ILE A 45 -96.52 -35.85 90.54
C ILE A 45 -95.89 -34.45 90.63
N ARG A 46 -95.89 -33.83 91.80
CA ARG A 46 -95.21 -32.55 92.03
C ARG A 46 -93.71 -32.69 91.83
N ASN A 47 -93.08 -33.71 92.40
CA ASN A 47 -91.66 -33.98 92.17
C ASN A 47 -91.35 -34.34 90.72
N VAL A 48 -92.24 -35.05 90.03
CA VAL A 48 -92.12 -35.35 88.58
C VAL A 48 -92.31 -34.09 87.76
N GLN A 49 -93.21 -33.17 88.13
CA GLN A 49 -93.37 -31.89 87.46
C GLN A 49 -92.17 -30.98 87.71
N THR A 50 -91.67 -30.88 88.95
CA THR A 50 -90.45 -30.12 89.27
C THR A 50 -89.27 -30.72 88.51
N ARG A 51 -89.17 -32.06 88.46
CA ARG A 51 -88.14 -32.78 87.71
C ARG A 51 -88.28 -32.58 86.20
N GLN A 52 -89.49 -32.59 85.66
CA GLN A 52 -89.73 -32.28 84.26
C GLN A 52 -89.36 -30.82 83.95
N THR A 53 -89.69 -29.87 84.83
CA THR A 53 -89.29 -28.47 84.63
C THR A 53 -87.78 -28.26 84.72
N THR A 54 -87.08 -28.99 85.60
CA THR A 54 -85.61 -28.98 85.63
C THR A 54 -85.02 -29.70 84.44
N ASP A 55 -85.58 -30.82 84.00
CA ASP A 55 -85.12 -31.56 82.83
C ASP A 55 -85.33 -30.74 81.54
N PHE A 56 -86.41 -29.98 81.43
CA PHE A 56 -86.63 -29.03 80.32
C PHE A 56 -85.69 -27.82 80.39
N ALA A 57 -85.40 -27.30 81.59
CA ALA A 57 -84.43 -26.23 81.77
C ALA A 57 -83.01 -26.71 81.41
N ASP A 58 -82.63 -27.91 81.85
CA ASP A 58 -81.37 -28.56 81.52
C ASP A 58 -81.28 -28.90 80.03
N LEU A 59 -82.38 -29.32 79.40
CA LEU A 59 -82.44 -29.56 77.96
C LEU A 59 -82.29 -28.25 77.17
N ALA A 60 -82.95 -27.18 77.61
CA ALA A 60 -82.81 -25.86 77.01
C ALA A 60 -81.40 -25.29 77.20
N GLU A 61 -80.77 -25.52 78.36
CA GLU A 61 -79.39 -25.14 78.61
C GLU A 61 -78.41 -25.97 77.77
N ARG A 62 -78.63 -27.28 77.63
CA ARG A 62 -77.87 -28.13 76.70
C ARG A 62 -78.03 -27.69 75.25
N GLN A 63 -79.24 -27.36 74.82
CA GLN A 63 -79.48 -26.82 73.47
C GLN A 63 -78.76 -25.49 73.25
N ARG A 64 -78.72 -24.59 74.25
CA ARG A 64 -77.91 -23.37 74.17
C ARG A 64 -76.42 -23.66 74.11
N ARG A 65 -75.91 -24.59 74.93
CA ARG A 65 -74.49 -24.98 74.91
C ARG A 65 -74.10 -25.65 73.59
N VAL A 66 -74.99 -26.47 73.03
CA VAL A 66 -74.81 -27.06 71.69
C VAL A 66 -74.84 -25.96 70.62
N GLY A 67 -75.78 -25.02 70.68
CA GLY A 67 -75.82 -23.89 69.74
C GLY A 67 -74.57 -23.00 69.81
N VAL A 68 -74.02 -22.77 71.02
CA VAL A 68 -72.75 -22.05 71.18
C VAL A 68 -71.58 -22.86 70.63
N ALA A 69 -71.52 -24.17 70.90
CA ALA A 69 -70.48 -25.04 70.36
C ALA A 69 -70.56 -25.18 68.83
N GLU A 70 -71.77 -25.23 68.26
CA GLU A 70 -71.99 -25.23 66.81
C GLU A 70 -71.52 -23.90 66.20
N ALA A 71 -71.83 -22.76 66.82
CA ALA A 71 -71.35 -21.45 66.37
C ALA A 71 -69.82 -21.35 66.43
N GLU A 72 -69.18 -21.82 67.52
CA GLU A 72 -67.71 -21.89 67.63
C GLU A 72 -67.09 -22.82 66.58
N MET A 73 -67.74 -23.94 66.24
CA MET A 73 -67.25 -24.84 65.19
C MET A 73 -67.38 -24.23 63.80
N VAL A 74 -68.45 -23.48 63.53
CA VAL A 74 -68.61 -22.72 62.28
C VAL A 74 -67.55 -21.62 62.18
N GLU A 75 -67.28 -20.89 63.26
CA GLU A 75 -66.23 -19.87 63.31
C GLU A 75 -64.84 -20.47 63.09
N ARG A 76 -64.51 -21.58 63.76
CA ARG A 76 -63.27 -22.32 63.50
C ARG A 76 -63.21 -22.85 62.07
N GLY A 77 -64.32 -23.31 61.51
CA GLY A 77 -64.41 -23.73 60.12
C GLY A 77 -64.07 -22.60 59.15
N GLN A 78 -64.62 -21.41 59.39
CA GLN A 78 -64.32 -20.20 58.59
C GLN A 78 -62.86 -19.76 58.74
N ALA A 79 -62.29 -19.82 59.96
CA ALA A 79 -60.89 -19.49 60.19
C ALA A 79 -59.91 -20.51 59.55
N LEU A 80 -60.28 -21.80 59.53
CA LEU A 80 -59.52 -22.81 58.79
C LEU A 80 -59.63 -22.61 57.28
N GLU A 81 -60.80 -22.20 56.78
CA GLU A 81 -60.99 -21.91 55.37
C GLU A 81 -60.22 -20.66 54.93
N SER A 82 -60.17 -19.61 55.76
CA SER A 82 -59.33 -18.44 55.49
C SER A 82 -57.84 -18.81 55.51
N SER A 83 -57.39 -19.57 56.52
CA SER A 83 -56.01 -20.05 56.60
C SER A 83 -55.63 -20.94 55.40
N ALA A 84 -56.55 -21.78 54.93
CA ALA A 84 -56.35 -22.60 53.73
C ALA A 84 -56.23 -21.75 52.46
N ARG A 85 -57.00 -20.66 52.34
CA ARG A 85 -56.86 -19.70 51.23
C ARG A 85 -55.53 -18.96 51.29
N ASP A 86 -55.11 -18.51 52.47
CA ASP A 86 -53.83 -17.81 52.66
C ASP A 86 -52.64 -18.72 52.34
N LEU A 87 -52.69 -19.99 52.76
CA LEU A 87 -51.70 -21.00 52.36
C LEU A 87 -51.72 -21.30 50.86
N GLY A 88 -52.90 -21.25 50.23
CA GLY A 88 -53.04 -21.37 48.78
C GLY A 88 -52.34 -20.23 48.04
N ILE A 89 -52.56 -18.98 48.47
CA ILE A 89 -51.91 -17.79 47.93
C ILE A 89 -50.40 -17.85 48.15
N ALA A 90 -49.95 -18.19 49.36
CA ALA A 90 -48.53 -18.32 49.68
C ALA A 90 -47.83 -19.42 48.86
N ARG A 91 -48.54 -20.50 48.53
CA ARG A 91 -48.02 -21.54 47.64
C ARG A 91 -47.91 -21.03 46.21
N GLU A 92 -48.90 -20.28 45.72
CA GLU A 92 -48.88 -19.71 44.38
C GLU A 92 -47.76 -18.67 44.21
N THR A 93 -47.50 -17.85 45.23
CA THR A 93 -46.36 -16.92 45.23
C THR A 93 -45.02 -17.68 45.22
N ILE A 94 -44.86 -18.72 46.03
CA ILE A 94 -43.65 -19.56 46.02
C ILE A 94 -43.46 -20.25 44.65
N GLU A 95 -44.53 -20.74 44.02
CA GLU A 95 -44.46 -21.33 42.68
C GLU A 95 -44.11 -20.28 41.62
N SER A 96 -44.60 -19.05 41.76
CA SER A 96 -44.23 -17.92 40.90
C SER A 96 -42.74 -17.56 41.05
N ASP A 97 -42.27 -17.39 42.29
CA ASP A 97 -40.87 -17.06 42.58
C ASP A 97 -39.91 -18.17 42.13
N ARG A 98 -40.35 -19.43 42.25
CA ARG A 98 -39.58 -20.55 41.72
C ARG A 98 -39.45 -20.49 40.19
N ARG A 99 -40.50 -20.06 39.48
CA ARG A 99 -40.44 -19.91 38.01
C ARG A 99 -39.52 -18.76 37.61
N THR A 100 -39.57 -17.62 38.30
CA THR A 100 -38.67 -16.49 37.99
C THR A 100 -37.21 -16.85 38.28
N LEU A 101 -36.93 -17.57 39.38
CA LEU A 101 -35.58 -18.07 39.67
C LEU A 101 -35.08 -19.09 38.64
N GLU A 102 -35.96 -19.95 38.10
CA GLU A 102 -35.59 -20.87 37.03
C GLU A 102 -35.31 -20.12 35.71
N GLU A 103 -36.10 -19.10 35.38
CA GLU A 103 -35.86 -18.23 34.22
C GLU A 103 -34.54 -17.47 34.35
N ASP A 104 -34.23 -16.93 35.53
CA ASP A 104 -32.98 -16.23 35.78
C ASP A 104 -31.78 -17.19 35.78
N ARG A 105 -31.95 -18.43 36.26
CA ARG A 105 -30.91 -19.47 36.12
C ARG A 105 -30.61 -19.76 34.65
N ILE A 106 -31.63 -19.94 33.83
CA ILE A 106 -31.46 -20.17 32.38
C ILE A 106 -30.75 -18.98 31.72
N ARG A 107 -31.14 -17.74 32.07
CA ARG A 107 -30.45 -16.54 31.55
C ARG A 107 -28.98 -16.48 31.96
N LEU A 108 -28.65 -16.87 33.18
CA LEU A 108 -27.27 -16.92 33.66
C LEU A 108 -26.46 -18.02 32.95
N GLU A 109 -27.05 -19.20 32.74
CA GLU A 109 -26.43 -20.29 31.97
C GLU A 109 -26.15 -19.86 30.51
N ASP A 110 -27.08 -19.14 29.88
CA ASP A 110 -26.88 -18.56 28.54
C ASP A 110 -25.78 -17.48 28.54
N GLN A 111 -25.74 -16.62 29.56
CA GLN A 111 -24.68 -15.61 29.69
C GLN A 111 -23.31 -16.25 29.89
N GLU A 112 -23.20 -17.27 30.76
CA GLU A 112 -21.96 -18.04 30.94
C GLU A 112 -21.51 -18.70 29.63
N ALA A 113 -22.43 -19.26 28.85
CA ALA A 113 -22.11 -19.83 27.54
C ALA A 113 -21.59 -18.78 26.56
N THR A 114 -22.20 -17.59 26.51
CA THR A 114 -21.72 -16.50 25.64
C THR A 114 -20.35 -15.95 26.06
N VAL A 115 -20.08 -15.85 27.37
CA VAL A 115 -18.78 -15.42 27.89
C VAL A 115 -17.70 -16.47 27.59
N ALA A 116 -18.02 -17.77 27.70
CA ALA A 116 -17.12 -18.85 27.34
C ALA A 116 -16.82 -18.90 25.83
N GLU A 117 -17.79 -18.57 24.97
CA GLU A 117 -17.57 -18.43 23.54
C GLU A 117 -16.68 -17.21 23.22
N GLN A 118 -16.92 -16.08 23.89
CA GLN A 118 -16.10 -14.88 23.74
C GLN A 118 -14.66 -15.09 24.21
N SER A 119 -14.45 -15.79 25.33
CA SER A 119 -13.10 -16.09 25.81
C SER A 119 -12.36 -17.02 24.84
N ALA A 120 -13.02 -18.06 24.31
CA ALA A 120 -12.43 -18.93 23.29
C ALA A 120 -12.06 -18.16 21.99
N ASN A 121 -12.86 -17.16 21.60
CA ASN A 121 -12.53 -16.29 20.48
C ASN A 121 -11.34 -15.38 20.78
N VAL A 122 -11.21 -14.85 22.00
CA VAL A 122 -10.04 -14.06 22.42
C VAL A 122 -8.77 -14.92 22.39
N ASP A 123 -8.83 -16.15 22.92
CA ASP A 123 -7.69 -17.08 22.90
C ASP A 123 -7.26 -17.41 21.46
N ARG A 124 -8.22 -17.58 20.55
CA ARG A 124 -7.95 -17.79 19.13
C ARG A 124 -7.25 -16.59 18.48
N ILE A 125 -7.75 -15.37 18.73
CA ILE A 125 -7.14 -14.14 18.21
C ILE A 125 -5.74 -13.96 18.80
N GLN A 126 -5.53 -14.30 20.08
CA GLN A 126 -4.22 -14.21 20.71
C GLN A 126 -3.22 -15.18 20.07
N ALA A 127 -3.63 -16.42 19.77
CA ALA A 127 -2.80 -17.39 19.06
C ALA A 127 -2.45 -16.92 17.63
N GLU A 128 -3.40 -16.29 16.92
CA GLU A 128 -3.14 -15.69 15.60
C GLU A 128 -2.13 -14.53 15.68
N ILE A 129 -2.24 -13.67 16.69
CA ILE A 129 -1.29 -12.57 16.93
C ILE A 129 0.10 -13.11 17.25
N GLU A 130 0.22 -14.17 18.07
CA GLU A 130 1.50 -14.82 18.37
C GLU A 130 2.11 -15.44 17.12
N SER A 131 1.31 -16.11 16.28
CA SER A 131 1.77 -16.62 14.98
C SER A 131 2.34 -15.50 14.10
N VAL A 132 1.60 -14.41 13.92
CA VAL A 132 2.05 -13.26 13.10
C VAL A 132 3.31 -12.62 13.68
N ARG A 133 3.45 -12.56 15.01
CA ARG A 133 4.69 -12.07 15.65
C ARG A 133 5.89 -12.95 15.31
N THR A 134 5.74 -14.27 15.37
CA THR A 134 6.84 -15.18 15.00
C THR A 134 7.21 -15.09 13.52
N GLU A 135 6.23 -14.94 12.62
CA GLU A 135 6.48 -14.72 11.19
C GLU A 135 7.24 -13.39 10.95
N LEU A 136 6.86 -12.32 11.65
CA LEU A 136 7.56 -11.03 11.57
C LEU A 136 9.00 -11.10 12.11
N GLU A 137 9.26 -11.91 13.14
CA GLU A 137 10.62 -12.13 13.65
C GLU A 137 11.48 -12.87 12.62
N VAL A 138 10.93 -13.91 11.97
CA VAL A 138 11.62 -14.65 10.89
C VAL A 138 11.92 -13.74 9.69
N GLU A 139 10.96 -12.90 9.26
CA GLU A 139 11.20 -11.96 8.16
C GLU A 139 12.20 -10.86 8.55
N ARG A 140 12.26 -10.44 9.81
CA ARG A 140 13.31 -9.52 10.29
C ARG A 140 14.70 -10.16 10.25
N GLU A 141 14.83 -11.42 10.65
CA GLU A 141 16.09 -12.16 10.56
C GLU A 141 16.52 -12.30 9.09
N ARG A 142 15.59 -12.67 8.20
CA ARG A 142 15.82 -12.76 6.76
C ARG A 142 16.25 -11.43 6.13
N LEU A 143 15.65 -10.31 6.55
CA LEU A 143 16.06 -8.97 6.12
C LEU A 143 17.46 -8.62 6.63
N GLY A 144 17.81 -9.01 7.86
CA GLY A 144 19.15 -8.86 8.41
C GLY A 144 20.21 -9.62 7.61
N ASP A 145 19.92 -10.87 7.23
CA ASP A 145 20.82 -11.68 6.38
C ASP A 145 20.99 -11.07 4.98
N LEU A 146 19.90 -10.54 4.40
CA LEU A 146 19.95 -9.85 3.11
C LEU A 146 20.77 -8.56 3.19
N GLU A 147 20.63 -7.78 4.27
CA GLU A 147 21.42 -6.58 4.51
C GLU A 147 22.91 -6.91 4.65
N GLN A 148 23.26 -7.93 5.44
CA GLN A 148 24.64 -8.41 5.55
C GLN A 148 25.18 -8.89 4.19
N GLY A 149 24.38 -9.62 3.41
CA GLY A 149 24.73 -10.06 2.06
C GLY A 149 24.93 -8.91 1.07
N LEU A 150 24.22 -7.78 1.24
CA LEU A 150 24.45 -6.58 0.45
C LEU A 150 25.74 -5.87 0.87
N VAL A 151 26.03 -5.78 2.16
CA VAL A 151 27.28 -5.21 2.67
C VAL A 151 28.48 -5.99 2.14
N THR A 152 28.47 -7.32 2.20
CA THR A 152 29.56 -8.16 1.67
C THR A 152 29.74 -8.00 0.16
N ARG A 153 28.64 -7.94 -0.61
CA ARG A 153 28.74 -7.65 -2.05
C ARG A 153 29.29 -6.27 -2.33
N THR A 154 28.91 -5.28 -1.53
CA THR A 154 29.38 -3.89 -1.71
C THR A 154 30.88 -3.80 -1.48
N THR A 155 31.40 -4.45 -0.44
CA THR A 155 32.85 -4.51 -0.18
C THR A 155 33.59 -5.32 -1.25
N GLU A 156 33.02 -6.42 -1.76
CA GLU A 156 33.57 -7.12 -2.93
C GLU A 156 33.62 -6.23 -4.18
N PHE A 157 32.59 -5.41 -4.43
CA PHE A 157 32.58 -4.47 -5.54
C PHE A 157 33.63 -3.38 -5.36
N GLU A 158 33.78 -2.81 -4.16
CA GLU A 158 34.83 -1.84 -3.87
C GLU A 158 36.22 -2.43 -4.11
N HIS A 159 36.45 -3.69 -3.69
CA HIS A 159 37.70 -4.38 -3.94
C HIS A 159 37.96 -4.59 -5.44
N ARG A 160 36.94 -5.02 -6.21
CA ARG A 160 37.05 -5.16 -7.67
C ARG A 160 37.30 -3.82 -8.37
N VAL A 161 36.71 -2.73 -7.90
CA VAL A 161 36.95 -1.39 -8.44
C VAL A 161 38.40 -0.97 -8.17
N ALA A 162 38.92 -1.23 -6.96
CA ALA A 162 40.31 -0.97 -6.65
C ALA A 162 41.28 -1.79 -7.52
N ASP A 163 40.99 -3.08 -7.73
CA ASP A 163 41.77 -3.95 -8.61
C ASP A 163 41.76 -3.47 -10.08
N LEU A 164 40.59 -3.04 -10.57
CA LEU A 164 40.47 -2.50 -11.92
C LEU A 164 41.23 -1.18 -12.07
N ALA A 165 41.16 -0.29 -11.08
CA ALA A 165 41.92 0.96 -11.07
C ALA A 165 43.44 0.70 -11.05
N ALA A 166 43.90 -0.31 -10.30
CA ALA A 166 45.30 -0.72 -10.31
C ALA A 166 45.74 -1.25 -11.69
N ARG A 167 44.92 -2.09 -12.33
CA ARG A 167 45.18 -2.59 -13.69
C ARG A 167 45.18 -1.47 -14.74
N GLU A 168 44.28 -0.50 -14.62
CA GLU A 168 44.26 0.68 -15.48
C GLU A 168 45.55 1.48 -15.34
N GLY A 169 46.02 1.72 -14.11
CA GLY A 169 47.32 2.36 -13.86
C GLY A 169 48.49 1.61 -14.50
N ASP A 170 48.52 0.28 -14.40
CA ASP A 170 49.54 -0.56 -15.04
C ASP A 170 49.49 -0.47 -16.59
N LEU A 171 48.29 -0.45 -17.18
CA LEU A 171 48.12 -0.31 -18.63
C LEU A 171 48.55 1.08 -19.12
N VAL A 172 48.21 2.14 -18.39
CA VAL A 172 48.66 3.51 -18.70
C VAL A 172 50.19 3.59 -18.65
N ASN A 173 50.83 2.98 -17.64
CA ASN A 173 52.29 2.93 -17.55
C ASN A 173 52.92 2.15 -18.73
N ARG A 174 52.34 1.02 -19.13
CA ARG A 174 52.81 0.25 -20.30
C ARG A 174 52.63 1.02 -21.60
N LEU A 175 51.53 1.76 -21.75
CA LEU A 175 51.27 2.57 -22.93
C LEU A 175 52.26 3.74 -23.02
N ALA A 176 52.52 4.44 -21.91
CA ALA A 176 53.55 5.47 -21.84
C ALA A 176 54.95 4.91 -22.18
N GLN A 177 55.28 3.71 -21.71
CA GLN A 177 56.53 3.03 -22.07
C GLN A 177 56.59 2.66 -23.56
N ALA A 178 55.49 2.18 -24.13
CA ALA A 178 55.40 1.86 -25.55
C ALA A 178 55.54 3.13 -26.42
N GLU A 179 54.87 4.22 -26.05
CA GLU A 179 54.99 5.52 -26.72
C GLU A 179 56.44 6.03 -26.68
N ALA A 180 57.09 5.99 -25.51
CA ALA A 180 58.50 6.36 -25.38
C ALA A 180 59.43 5.49 -26.24
N SER A 181 59.13 4.19 -26.38
CA SER A 181 59.90 3.31 -27.27
C SER A 181 59.67 3.61 -28.75
N ALA A 182 58.44 4.00 -29.13
CA ALA A 182 58.08 4.34 -30.49
C ALA A 182 58.69 5.68 -30.91
N THR A 183 58.72 6.69 -30.02
CA THR A 183 59.40 7.96 -30.28
C THR A 183 60.90 7.75 -30.47
N ALA A 184 61.55 6.95 -29.61
CA ALA A 184 62.96 6.60 -29.76
C ALA A 184 63.24 5.85 -31.07
N ALA A 185 62.36 4.94 -31.48
CA ALA A 185 62.47 4.24 -32.77
C ALA A 185 62.32 5.20 -33.97
N ASN A 186 61.40 6.16 -33.89
CA ASN A 186 61.21 7.17 -34.94
C ASN A 186 62.42 8.11 -35.05
N GLU A 187 63.02 8.51 -33.93
CA GLU A 187 64.27 9.29 -33.93
C GLU A 187 65.43 8.50 -34.52
N ALA A 188 65.54 7.19 -34.21
CA ALA A 188 66.51 6.30 -34.83
C ALA A 188 66.29 6.14 -36.35
N MET A 189 65.03 6.07 -36.80
CA MET A 189 64.73 6.04 -38.24
C MET A 189 65.03 7.37 -38.92
N ALA A 190 64.77 8.51 -38.27
CA ALA A 190 65.09 9.82 -38.81
C ALA A 190 66.60 10.03 -38.97
N THR A 191 67.38 9.64 -37.97
CA THR A 191 68.86 9.67 -38.04
C THR A 191 69.37 8.73 -39.14
N ALA A 192 68.82 7.52 -39.26
CA ALA A 192 69.14 6.61 -40.36
C ALA A 192 68.86 7.24 -41.74
N ARG A 193 67.70 7.90 -41.92
CA ARG A 193 67.38 8.62 -43.17
C ARG A 193 68.40 9.70 -43.51
N LEU A 194 68.80 10.52 -42.54
CA LEU A 194 69.83 11.54 -42.75
C LEU A 194 71.16 10.92 -43.20
N THR A 195 71.59 9.82 -42.57
CA THR A 195 72.82 9.13 -42.99
C THR A 195 72.70 8.51 -44.39
N PHE A 196 71.51 8.04 -44.79
CA PHE A 196 71.29 7.56 -46.14
C PHE A 196 71.32 8.70 -47.16
N GLU A 197 70.72 9.84 -46.85
CA GLU A 197 70.73 11.03 -47.71
C GLU A 197 72.14 11.57 -47.89
N GLU A 198 72.95 11.60 -46.83
CA GLU A 198 74.38 11.92 -46.90
C GLU A 198 75.14 10.94 -47.82
N ARG A 199 74.88 9.63 -47.69
CA ARG A 199 75.49 8.61 -48.58
C ARG A 199 75.04 8.75 -50.03
N ILE A 200 73.79 9.15 -50.29
CA ILE A 200 73.32 9.41 -51.66
C ILE A 200 74.03 10.64 -52.22
N SER A 201 74.16 11.71 -51.43
CA SER A 201 74.83 12.93 -51.88
C SER A 201 76.31 12.71 -52.22
N THR A 202 77.02 11.89 -51.44
CA THR A 202 78.41 11.51 -51.74
C THR A 202 78.52 10.66 -53.01
N ILE A 203 77.61 9.70 -53.21
CA ILE A 203 77.55 8.91 -54.45
C ILE A 203 77.26 9.80 -55.67
N GLU A 204 76.38 10.79 -55.53
CA GLU A 204 76.09 11.75 -56.60
C GLU A 204 77.28 12.66 -56.92
N GLU A 205 78.02 13.11 -55.92
CA GLU A 205 79.27 13.87 -56.10
C GLU A 205 80.34 13.03 -56.79
N GLU A 206 80.52 11.77 -56.38
CA GLU A 206 81.40 10.82 -57.07
C GLU A 206 80.97 10.65 -58.53
N ARG A 207 79.67 10.47 -58.79
CA ARG A 207 79.14 10.37 -60.16
C ARG A 207 79.40 11.63 -60.98
N ARG A 208 79.20 12.83 -60.42
CA ARG A 208 79.52 14.11 -61.10
C ARG A 208 81.02 14.23 -61.37
N SER A 209 81.87 13.79 -60.44
CA SER A 209 83.33 13.77 -60.63
C SER A 209 83.74 12.81 -61.75
N LEU A 210 83.06 11.67 -61.89
CA LEU A 210 83.30 10.72 -62.97
C LEU A 210 82.82 11.24 -64.31
N LEU A 211 81.67 11.92 -64.36
CA LEU A 211 81.16 12.56 -65.58
C LEU A 211 82.10 13.67 -66.06
N THR A 212 82.52 14.58 -65.18
CA THR A 212 83.50 15.62 -65.55
C THR A 212 84.85 15.04 -65.96
N ARG A 213 85.25 13.89 -65.38
CA ARG A 213 86.43 13.16 -65.84
C ARG A 213 86.24 12.54 -67.22
N SER A 214 85.05 11.99 -67.50
CA SER A 214 84.66 11.47 -68.82
C SER A 214 84.66 12.58 -69.86
N GLU A 215 84.04 13.73 -69.59
CA GLU A 215 84.02 14.90 -70.46
C GLU A 215 85.44 15.43 -70.73
N ASN A 216 86.32 15.42 -69.71
CA ASN A 216 87.73 15.77 -69.91
C ASN A 216 88.47 14.72 -70.76
N PHE A 217 88.12 13.44 -70.65
CA PHE A 217 88.67 12.41 -71.53
C PHE A 217 88.19 12.58 -72.97
N GLU A 218 86.89 12.85 -73.18
CA GLU A 218 86.31 13.15 -74.49
C GLU A 218 86.95 14.40 -75.10
N ARG A 219 87.08 15.49 -74.33
CA ARG A 219 87.78 16.70 -74.80
C ARG A 219 89.24 16.43 -75.15
N ARG A 220 89.94 15.61 -74.35
CA ARG A 220 91.32 15.19 -74.70
C ARG A 220 91.37 14.29 -75.93
N LEU A 221 90.33 13.51 -76.17
CA LEU A 221 90.17 12.71 -77.38
C LEU A 221 89.94 13.61 -78.58
N GLU A 222 89.05 14.60 -78.48
CA GLU A 222 88.79 15.61 -79.51
C GLU A 222 90.03 16.47 -79.79
N GLU A 223 90.76 16.89 -78.76
CA GLU A 223 92.04 17.60 -78.90
C GLU A 223 93.09 16.71 -79.57
N ALA A 224 93.16 15.42 -79.23
CA ALA A 224 94.05 14.45 -79.89
C ALA A 224 93.62 14.16 -81.33
N GLU A 225 92.32 14.14 -81.63
CA GLU A 225 91.78 14.00 -82.98
C GLU A 225 91.97 15.27 -83.81
N ALA A 226 91.88 16.45 -83.21
CA ALA A 226 92.21 17.72 -83.82
C ALA A 226 93.72 17.82 -84.10
N ALA A 227 94.57 17.42 -83.15
CA ALA A 227 96.01 17.30 -83.35
C ALA A 227 96.35 16.25 -84.41
N ARG A 228 95.58 15.15 -84.49
CA ARG A 228 95.69 14.16 -85.57
C ARG A 228 95.25 14.74 -86.90
N ARG A 229 94.19 15.57 -86.95
CA ARG A 229 93.73 16.28 -88.15
C ARG A 229 94.75 17.32 -88.61
N GLU A 230 95.32 18.11 -87.70
CA GLU A 230 96.42 19.04 -88.00
C GLU A 230 97.68 18.29 -88.44
N ALA A 231 98.00 17.16 -87.82
CA ALA A 231 99.08 16.28 -88.26
C ALA A 231 98.79 15.67 -89.64
N CYS A 232 97.53 15.30 -89.92
CA CYS A 232 97.06 14.83 -91.22
C CYS A 232 97.13 15.92 -92.29
N GLU A 233 96.75 17.15 -92.00
CA GLU A 233 96.88 18.31 -92.90
C GLU A 233 98.35 18.70 -93.10
N SER A 234 99.20 18.53 -92.07
CA SER A 234 100.65 18.62 -92.17
C SER A 234 101.20 17.52 -93.08
N THR A 235 100.73 16.28 -92.94
CA THR A 235 101.11 15.17 -93.83
C THR A 235 100.55 15.35 -95.23
N GLU A 236 99.38 15.96 -95.45
CA GLU A 236 98.81 16.26 -96.76
C GLU A 236 99.61 17.35 -97.50
N ARG A 237 100.20 18.31 -96.77
CA ARG A 237 101.19 19.25 -97.34
C ARG A 237 102.49 18.54 -97.70
N PHE A 238 102.96 17.61 -96.87
CA PHE A 238 104.11 16.75 -97.21
C PHE A 238 103.79 15.74 -98.33
N GLU A 239 102.53 15.30 -98.48
CA GLU A 239 102.04 14.39 -99.52
C GLU A 239 101.87 15.11 -100.86
N CYS A 240 101.51 16.40 -100.89
CA CYS A 240 101.61 17.19 -102.12
C CYS A 240 103.07 17.38 -102.58
N GLU A 241 104.03 17.41 -101.65
CA GLU A 241 105.48 17.42 -101.95
C GLU A 241 106.05 15.99 -102.23
N LEU A 242 105.34 14.92 -101.83
CA LEU A 242 105.70 13.50 -102.06
C LEU A 242 105.00 12.84 -103.26
N VAL A 243 103.87 13.38 -103.73
CA VAL A 243 103.18 12.99 -104.97
C VAL A 243 103.96 13.43 -106.20
N GLU A 244 104.78 14.48 -106.10
CA GLU A 244 105.86 14.76 -107.06
C GLU A 244 107.04 13.79 -106.95
N ALA A 245 107.19 13.09 -105.81
CA ALA A 245 108.37 12.33 -105.49
C ALA A 245 108.27 10.82 -105.75
N ARG A 246 107.11 10.23 -106.10
CA ARG A 246 106.96 8.85 -106.65
C ARG A 246 105.49 8.38 -106.61
N THR A 247 104.77 8.08 -107.70
CA THR A 247 105.14 7.20 -108.84
C THR A 247 106.01 5.98 -108.50
N ALA A 248 106.13 5.64 -107.23
CA ALA A 248 106.71 4.40 -106.72
C ALA A 248 106.19 4.17 -105.30
N THR A 249 105.44 3.13 -104.99
CA THR A 249 105.19 1.90 -105.73
C THR A 249 104.12 1.16 -104.92
N GLU A 250 103.02 0.81 -105.56
CA GLU A 250 102.48 -0.56 -105.46
C GLU A 250 102.09 -1.13 -104.08
N ARG A 251 101.58 -0.34 -103.12
CA ARG A 251 100.99 -0.92 -101.90
C ARG A 251 99.54 -0.57 -101.63
N ALA A 252 98.82 -0.15 -102.67
CA ALA A 252 97.37 -0.02 -102.67
C ALA A 252 96.62 -1.37 -102.66
N GLU A 253 97.32 -2.51 -102.67
CA GLU A 253 96.70 -3.84 -102.83
C GLU A 253 96.24 -4.51 -101.51
N LYS A 254 96.43 -3.89 -100.33
CA LYS A 254 96.07 -4.51 -99.03
C LYS A 254 94.98 -3.79 -98.21
N ALA A 255 94.42 -2.68 -98.67
CA ALA A 255 93.45 -1.91 -97.87
C ALA A 255 91.98 -2.35 -98.06
N ALA A 256 91.67 -3.23 -99.03
CA ALA A 256 90.29 -3.68 -99.30
C ALA A 256 89.77 -4.76 -98.33
N GLU A 257 90.63 -5.38 -97.51
CA GLU A 257 90.22 -6.45 -96.57
C GLU A 257 89.72 -5.93 -95.21
N VAL A 258 89.91 -4.66 -94.87
CA VAL A 258 89.56 -4.12 -93.53
C VAL A 258 88.15 -3.51 -93.49
N SER A 259 87.66 -2.95 -94.61
CA SER A 259 86.32 -2.34 -94.70
C SER A 259 85.16 -3.36 -94.63
N ALA A 260 85.43 -4.66 -94.75
CA ALA A 260 84.41 -5.71 -94.62
C ALA A 260 84.12 -6.12 -93.16
N ARG A 261 85.02 -5.83 -92.21
CA ARG A 261 84.84 -6.18 -90.77
C ARG A 261 84.03 -5.17 -89.98
N GLU A 262 84.05 -3.90 -90.36
CA GLU A 262 83.32 -2.82 -89.65
C GLU A 262 81.80 -2.84 -89.91
N GLY A 263 81.34 -3.57 -90.94
CA GLY A 263 79.91 -3.77 -91.22
C GLY A 263 79.21 -4.84 -90.36
N GLU A 264 79.96 -5.70 -89.68
CA GLU A 264 79.40 -6.78 -88.84
C GLU A 264 79.14 -6.33 -87.38
N GLU A 265 79.92 -5.41 -86.83
CA GLU A 265 79.73 -4.86 -85.48
C GLU A 265 78.53 -3.88 -85.37
N ALA A 266 78.17 -3.20 -86.45
CA ALA A 266 76.98 -2.35 -86.49
C ALA A 266 75.67 -3.16 -86.52
N ARG A 267 75.72 -4.44 -86.90
CA ARG A 267 74.54 -5.33 -86.94
C ARG A 267 74.28 -6.05 -85.61
N SER A 268 75.31 -6.30 -84.80
CA SER A 268 75.15 -6.93 -83.48
C SER A 268 74.58 -5.95 -82.44
N SER A 269 74.95 -4.68 -82.52
CA SER A 269 74.43 -3.61 -81.66
C SER A 269 72.94 -3.34 -81.88
N LEU A 270 72.46 -3.34 -83.14
CA LEU A 270 71.03 -3.19 -83.46
C LEU A 270 70.15 -4.38 -83.03
N ALA A 271 70.71 -5.59 -82.89
CA ALA A 271 70.00 -6.75 -82.38
C ALA A 271 69.81 -6.69 -80.85
N SER A 272 70.79 -6.14 -80.12
CA SER A 272 70.73 -5.93 -78.67
C SER A 272 69.61 -4.96 -78.26
N TRP A 273 69.51 -3.82 -78.96
CA TRP A 273 68.48 -2.82 -78.67
C TRP A 273 67.06 -3.31 -79.00
N ARG A 274 66.90 -4.22 -79.97
CA ARG A 274 65.59 -4.85 -80.26
C ARG A 274 65.11 -5.77 -79.13
N ALA A 275 66.02 -6.55 -78.55
CA ALA A 275 65.70 -7.46 -77.45
C ALA A 275 65.31 -6.70 -76.16
N GLU A 276 65.90 -5.53 -75.91
CA GLU A 276 65.54 -4.69 -74.76
C GLU A 276 64.16 -4.03 -74.91
N VAL A 277 63.77 -3.66 -76.14
CA VAL A 277 62.43 -3.11 -76.42
C VAL A 277 61.34 -4.19 -76.30
N GLU A 278 61.57 -5.41 -76.80
CA GLU A 278 60.62 -6.53 -76.64
C GLU A 278 60.48 -6.94 -75.15
N ALA A 279 61.54 -6.84 -74.35
CA ALA A 279 61.49 -7.08 -72.92
C ALA A 279 60.74 -5.98 -72.14
N ALA A 280 60.72 -4.74 -72.65
CA ALA A 280 59.95 -3.65 -72.07
C ALA A 280 58.45 -3.78 -72.37
N ASP A 281 58.08 -4.16 -73.61
CA ASP A 281 56.69 -4.39 -74.00
C ASP A 281 56.03 -5.54 -73.21
N LEU A 282 56.78 -6.61 -72.92
CA LEU A 282 56.30 -7.70 -72.06
C LEU A 282 55.97 -7.23 -70.64
N ARG A 283 56.80 -6.35 -70.05
CA ARG A 283 56.53 -5.80 -68.70
C ARG A 283 55.34 -4.84 -68.67
N VAL A 284 55.11 -4.08 -69.74
CA VAL A 284 53.91 -3.24 -69.86
C VAL A 284 52.66 -4.11 -69.96
N SER A 285 52.70 -5.20 -70.73
CA SER A 285 51.57 -6.13 -70.83
C SER A 285 51.23 -6.83 -69.50
N GLU A 286 52.24 -7.18 -68.69
CA GLU A 286 52.03 -7.76 -67.35
C GLU A 286 51.41 -6.76 -66.37
N LEU A 287 51.74 -5.47 -66.48
CA LEU A 287 51.16 -4.42 -65.63
C LEU A 287 49.72 -4.10 -66.02
N GLU A 288 49.37 -4.15 -67.30
CA GLU A 288 47.99 -3.97 -67.78
C GLU A 288 47.06 -5.10 -67.31
N VAL A 289 47.55 -6.35 -67.29
CA VAL A 289 46.78 -7.50 -66.76
C VAL A 289 46.54 -7.35 -65.26
N ARG A 290 47.55 -6.94 -64.48
CA ARG A 290 47.38 -6.71 -63.03
C ARG A 290 46.43 -5.55 -62.72
N ALA A 291 46.48 -4.47 -63.51
CA ALA A 291 45.55 -3.35 -63.37
C ALA A 291 44.10 -3.75 -63.68
N ALA A 292 43.87 -4.63 -64.67
CA ALA A 292 42.56 -5.18 -64.98
C ALA A 292 42.02 -6.09 -63.85
N GLU A 293 42.88 -6.92 -63.26
CA GLU A 293 42.52 -7.76 -62.10
C GLU A 293 42.17 -6.93 -60.86
N GLU A 294 42.91 -5.85 -60.57
CA GLU A 294 42.59 -4.94 -59.46
C GLU A 294 41.26 -4.19 -59.67
N SER A 295 40.95 -3.80 -60.92
CA SER A 295 39.66 -3.24 -61.30
C SER A 295 38.49 -4.21 -61.04
N ASP A 296 38.65 -5.48 -61.40
CA ASP A 296 37.65 -6.52 -61.17
C ASP A 296 37.44 -6.83 -59.69
N VAL A 297 38.50 -6.79 -58.88
CA VAL A 297 38.40 -6.93 -57.41
C VAL A 297 37.67 -5.73 -56.81
N GLN A 298 37.96 -4.50 -57.26
CA GLN A 298 37.27 -3.29 -56.78
C GLN A 298 35.79 -3.26 -57.14
N THR A 299 35.40 -3.74 -58.33
CA THR A 299 33.99 -3.79 -58.74
C THR A 299 33.20 -4.84 -57.94
N ARG A 300 33.78 -6.02 -57.68
CA ARG A 300 33.17 -7.04 -56.80
C ARG A 300 33.06 -6.54 -55.36
N MET A 301 34.06 -5.84 -54.85
CA MET A 301 34.02 -5.26 -53.51
C MET A 301 32.95 -4.18 -53.39
N ARG A 302 32.79 -3.31 -54.41
CA ARG A 302 31.69 -2.32 -54.44
C ARG A 302 30.30 -2.97 -54.51
N ALA A 303 30.14 -4.03 -55.30
CA ALA A 303 28.88 -4.78 -55.36
C ALA A 303 28.54 -5.43 -54.02
N SER A 304 29.52 -6.05 -53.35
CA SER A 304 29.36 -6.62 -52.01
C SER A 304 28.99 -5.56 -50.96
N LEU A 305 29.63 -4.38 -51.01
CA LEU A 305 29.31 -3.28 -50.10
C LEU A 305 27.89 -2.74 -50.35
N GLN A 306 27.44 -2.65 -51.60
CA GLN A 306 26.08 -2.23 -51.93
C GLN A 306 25.03 -3.24 -51.43
N GLU A 307 25.28 -4.55 -51.59
CA GLU A 307 24.40 -5.59 -51.05
C GLU A 307 24.29 -5.50 -49.52
N ARG A 308 25.43 -5.27 -48.83
CA ARG A 308 25.46 -5.09 -47.38
C ARG A 308 24.72 -3.84 -46.91
N ILE A 309 24.79 -2.74 -47.68
CA ILE A 309 24.05 -1.51 -47.39
C ILE A 309 22.55 -1.77 -47.48
N VAL A 310 22.06 -2.43 -48.54
CA VAL A 310 20.63 -2.77 -48.70
C VAL A 310 20.15 -3.69 -47.58
N GLU A 311 20.97 -4.67 -47.18
CA GLU A 311 20.66 -5.55 -46.05
C GLU A 311 20.54 -4.77 -44.73
N LEU A 312 21.48 -3.84 -44.47
CA LEU A 312 21.46 -2.98 -43.29
C LEU A 312 20.27 -2.01 -43.28
N GLU A 313 19.90 -1.43 -44.42
CA GLU A 313 18.71 -0.59 -44.57
C GLU A 313 17.42 -1.38 -44.27
N GLY A 314 17.34 -2.63 -44.74
CA GLY A 314 16.25 -3.54 -44.41
C GLY A 314 16.17 -3.86 -42.91
N GLN A 315 17.32 -4.09 -42.27
CA GLN A 315 17.38 -4.31 -40.81
C GLN A 315 16.98 -3.06 -40.02
N CYS A 316 17.37 -1.86 -40.48
CA CYS A 316 16.96 -0.59 -39.87
C CYS A 316 15.44 -0.41 -39.92
N LEU A 317 14.81 -0.60 -41.09
CA LEU A 317 13.35 -0.50 -41.24
C LEU A 317 12.59 -1.52 -40.38
N ALA A 318 13.09 -2.75 -40.30
CA ALA A 318 12.52 -3.77 -39.41
C ALA A 318 12.65 -3.37 -37.93
N SER A 319 13.78 -2.78 -37.54
CA SER A 319 14.00 -2.29 -36.18
C SER A 319 13.10 -1.09 -35.83
N GLU A 320 12.87 -0.17 -36.77
CA GLU A 320 11.95 0.97 -36.59
C GLU A 320 10.51 0.50 -36.43
N ALA A 321 10.08 -0.49 -37.21
CA ALA A 321 8.76 -1.10 -37.06
C ALA A 321 8.59 -1.76 -35.67
N ALA A 322 9.59 -2.51 -35.22
CA ALA A 322 9.59 -3.13 -33.89
C ALA A 322 9.62 -2.10 -32.74
N LEU A 323 10.32 -0.98 -32.92
CA LEU A 323 10.32 0.13 -31.97
C LEU A 323 8.96 0.83 -31.92
N SER A 324 8.29 1.03 -33.08
CA SER A 324 6.94 1.59 -33.13
C SER A 324 5.92 0.69 -32.41
N GLU A 325 6.03 -0.63 -32.58
CA GLU A 325 5.16 -1.59 -31.89
C GLU A 325 5.42 -1.62 -30.38
N ARG A 326 6.69 -1.59 -29.95
CA ARG A 326 7.06 -1.46 -28.54
C ARG A 326 6.59 -0.14 -27.93
N GLN A 327 6.66 0.97 -28.66
CA GLN A 327 6.16 2.25 -28.19
C GLN A 327 4.66 2.19 -27.91
N LYS A 328 3.88 1.58 -28.81
CA LYS A 328 2.44 1.36 -28.59
C LYS A 328 2.17 0.47 -27.37
N ALA A 329 3.03 -0.53 -27.12
CA ALA A 329 2.91 -1.39 -25.94
C ALA A 329 3.24 -0.64 -24.64
N LEU A 330 4.23 0.26 -24.66
CA LEU A 330 4.56 1.15 -23.53
C LEU A 330 3.43 2.14 -23.26
N ASP A 331 2.92 2.81 -24.29
CA ASP A 331 1.78 3.73 -24.15
C ASP A 331 0.55 3.01 -23.56
N ALA A 332 0.30 1.77 -23.97
CA ALA A 332 -0.77 0.94 -23.41
C ALA A 332 -0.49 0.50 -21.96
N ALA A 333 0.78 0.30 -21.58
CA ALA A 333 1.16 0.00 -20.20
C ALA A 333 1.00 1.23 -19.30
N ASP A 334 1.35 2.43 -19.78
CA ASP A 334 1.21 3.70 -19.07
C ASP A 334 -0.26 4.04 -18.79
N VAL A 335 -1.17 3.71 -19.72
CA VAL A 335 -2.61 3.84 -19.46
C VAL A 335 -3.05 2.89 -18.35
N ARG A 336 -2.56 1.64 -18.32
CA ARG A 336 -2.92 0.67 -17.27
C ARG A 336 -2.34 1.05 -15.91
N THR A 337 -1.14 1.62 -15.85
CA THR A 337 -0.56 2.11 -14.59
C THR A 337 -1.33 3.32 -14.08
N ALA A 338 -1.70 4.26 -14.95
CA ALA A 338 -2.55 5.40 -14.58
C ALA A 338 -3.93 4.96 -14.06
N GLU A 339 -4.55 3.95 -14.68
CA GLU A 339 -5.81 3.35 -14.19
C GLU A 339 -5.61 2.68 -12.81
N ALA A 340 -4.53 1.93 -12.63
CA ALA A 340 -4.22 1.29 -11.35
C ALA A 340 -3.96 2.33 -10.24
N GLU A 341 -3.22 3.40 -10.53
CA GLU A 341 -2.98 4.51 -9.61
C GLU A 341 -4.29 5.21 -9.22
N ALA A 342 -5.19 5.46 -10.17
CA ALA A 342 -6.50 6.01 -9.88
C ALA A 342 -7.32 5.08 -8.96
N THR A 343 -7.28 3.76 -9.18
CA THR A 343 -7.96 2.81 -8.28
C THR A 343 -7.35 2.76 -6.89
N LEU A 344 -6.02 2.86 -6.77
CA LEU A 344 -5.32 2.92 -5.49
C LEU A 344 -5.63 4.23 -4.75
N GLN A 345 -5.75 5.35 -5.45
CA GLN A 345 -6.16 6.62 -4.85
C GLN A 345 -7.57 6.52 -4.26
N VAL A 346 -8.53 5.96 -5.01
CA VAL A 346 -9.90 5.73 -4.51
C VAL A 346 -9.90 4.78 -3.30
N ALA A 347 -9.06 3.74 -3.31
CA ALA A 347 -8.92 2.83 -2.17
C ALA A 347 -8.33 3.54 -0.93
N ARG A 348 -7.33 4.41 -1.11
CA ARG A 348 -6.74 5.22 -0.02
C ARG A 348 -7.75 6.19 0.58
N GLU A 349 -8.50 6.92 -0.25
CA GLU A 349 -9.58 7.79 0.21
C GLU A 349 -10.62 7.00 1.01
N ARG A 350 -10.94 5.78 0.58
CA ARG A 350 -11.86 4.91 1.32
C ARG A 350 -11.28 4.47 2.67
N VAL A 351 -10.00 4.12 2.75
CA VAL A 351 -9.32 3.79 4.02
C VAL A 351 -9.33 4.99 4.96
N GLU A 352 -8.98 6.18 4.47
CA GLU A 352 -9.00 7.41 5.28
C GLU A 352 -10.40 7.70 5.83
N THR A 353 -11.46 7.51 5.03
CA THR A 353 -12.84 7.67 5.52
C THR A 353 -13.24 6.63 6.57
N LEU A 354 -12.67 5.41 6.51
CA LEU A 354 -12.92 4.36 7.51
C LEU A 354 -12.15 4.64 8.79
N GLU A 355 -10.89 5.10 8.70
CA GLU A 355 -10.10 5.51 9.87
C GLU A 355 -10.76 6.68 10.60
N GLN A 356 -11.26 7.68 9.87
CA GLN A 356 -12.01 8.79 10.46
C GLN A 356 -13.29 8.32 11.18
N ARG A 357 -13.95 7.27 10.68
CA ARG A 357 -15.12 6.67 11.36
C ARG A 357 -14.72 5.92 12.62
N ILE A 358 -13.66 5.12 12.56
CA ILE A 358 -13.15 4.38 13.72
C ILE A 358 -12.75 5.36 14.83
N ALA A 359 -12.02 6.43 14.50
CA ALA A 359 -11.63 7.45 15.48
C ALA A 359 -12.84 8.17 16.11
N GLU A 360 -13.92 8.34 15.35
CA GLU A 360 -15.17 8.92 15.86
C GLU A 360 -15.94 7.93 16.73
N ASP A 361 -15.99 6.65 16.36
CA ASP A 361 -16.61 5.60 17.16
C ASP A 361 -15.85 5.38 18.47
N GLU A 362 -14.51 5.44 18.47
CA GLU A 362 -13.68 5.42 19.67
C GLU A 362 -13.97 6.60 20.61
N ARG A 363 -14.16 7.81 20.07
CA ARG A 363 -14.59 8.97 20.88
C ARG A 363 -15.97 8.78 21.47
N GLN A 364 -16.91 8.21 20.71
CA GLN A 364 -18.25 7.93 21.20
C GLN A 364 -18.26 6.84 22.28
N LEU A 365 -17.44 5.79 22.12
CA LEU A 365 -17.24 4.77 23.14
C LEU A 365 -16.58 5.33 24.40
N ALA A 366 -15.59 6.23 24.26
CA ALA A 366 -14.99 6.91 25.40
C ALA A 366 -16.02 7.79 26.15
N LEU A 367 -16.89 8.49 25.42
CA LEU A 367 -17.95 9.32 26.00
C LEU A 367 -19.09 8.49 26.61
N ALA A 368 -19.39 7.33 26.02
CA ALA A 368 -20.33 6.37 26.61
C ALA A 368 -19.73 5.74 27.89
N GLY A 369 -18.44 5.39 27.86
CA GLY A 369 -17.68 4.93 29.02
C GLY A 369 -17.69 5.96 30.14
N SER A 370 -17.44 7.24 29.83
CA SER A 370 -17.48 8.31 30.84
C SER A 370 -18.87 8.47 31.45
N LYS A 371 -19.92 8.41 30.64
CA LYS A 371 -21.32 8.46 31.11
C LYS A 371 -21.70 7.25 31.96
N LEU A 372 -21.22 6.05 31.61
CA LEU A 372 -21.44 4.85 32.41
C LEU A 372 -20.69 4.94 33.75
N THR A 373 -19.48 5.51 33.77
CA THR A 373 -18.78 5.77 35.03
C THR A 373 -19.46 6.84 35.88
N GLU A 374 -20.02 7.88 35.26
CA GLU A 374 -20.84 8.88 35.98
C GLU A 374 -22.13 8.27 36.51
N LEU A 375 -22.82 7.44 35.72
CA LEU A 375 -24.00 6.70 36.18
C LEU A 375 -23.67 5.74 37.31
N ALA A 376 -22.56 4.99 37.21
CA ALA A 376 -22.09 4.13 38.29
C ALA A 376 -21.78 4.93 39.56
N LYS A 377 -21.19 6.12 39.41
CA LYS A 377 -20.94 7.04 40.53
C LYS A 377 -22.25 7.54 41.15
N VAL A 378 -23.20 8.00 40.34
CA VAL A 378 -24.52 8.44 40.82
C VAL A 378 -25.28 7.29 41.50
N ILE A 379 -25.22 6.08 40.96
CA ILE A 379 -25.82 4.89 41.58
C ILE A 379 -25.13 4.58 42.91
N SER A 380 -23.79 4.69 43.00
CA SER A 380 -23.07 4.50 44.26
C SER A 380 -23.40 5.58 45.31
N GLU A 381 -23.66 6.81 44.88
CA GLU A 381 -24.09 7.92 45.77
C GLU A 381 -25.56 7.78 46.18
N GLN A 382 -26.40 7.14 45.34
CA GLN A 382 -27.82 6.90 45.62
C GLN A 382 -28.08 5.59 46.36
N ALA A 383 -27.17 4.63 46.34
CA ALA A 383 -27.27 3.37 47.07
C ALA A 383 -27.62 3.54 48.57
N PRO A 384 -26.95 4.42 49.35
CA PRO A 384 -27.32 4.63 50.76
C PRO A 384 -28.70 5.29 50.93
N ARG A 385 -29.17 6.09 49.96
CA ARG A 385 -30.52 6.67 49.99
C ARG A 385 -31.60 5.65 49.64
N LEU A 386 -31.29 4.69 48.76
CA LEU A 386 -32.17 3.58 48.44
C LEU A 386 -32.25 2.58 49.59
N GLU A 387 -31.14 2.32 50.29
CA GLU A 387 -31.14 1.54 51.53
C GLU A 387 -31.96 2.22 52.63
N GLN A 388 -31.79 3.53 52.85
CA GLN A 388 -32.64 4.29 53.78
C GLN A 388 -34.12 4.29 53.37
N GLY A 389 -34.42 4.35 52.08
CA GLY A 389 -35.79 4.23 51.57
C GLY A 389 -36.38 2.83 51.80
N ALA A 390 -35.59 1.78 51.63
CA ALA A 390 -35.99 0.41 51.91
C ALA A 390 -36.20 0.17 53.42
N GLU A 391 -35.34 0.72 54.27
CA GLU A 391 -35.50 0.71 55.73
C GLU A 391 -36.76 1.48 56.17
N ALA A 392 -37.04 2.63 55.55
CA ALA A 392 -38.25 3.40 55.81
C ALA A 392 -39.52 2.64 55.37
N MET A 393 -39.50 1.96 54.21
CA MET A 393 -40.62 1.12 53.78
C MET A 393 -40.82 -0.10 54.69
N ALA A 394 -39.74 -0.70 55.19
CA ALA A 394 -39.82 -1.77 56.19
C ALA A 394 -40.45 -1.27 57.50
N LEU A 395 -40.08 -0.06 57.96
CA LEU A 395 -40.69 0.57 59.14
C LEU A 395 -42.17 0.89 58.93
N VAL A 396 -42.58 1.36 57.74
CA VAL A 396 -44.00 1.59 57.42
C VAL A 396 -44.79 0.28 57.48
N SER A 397 -44.26 -0.81 56.93
CA SER A 397 -44.92 -2.12 57.02
C SER A 397 -45.02 -2.64 58.46
N GLY A 398 -44.03 -2.35 59.31
CA GLY A 398 -44.08 -2.66 60.74
C GLY A 398 -45.08 -1.82 61.52
N LEU A 399 -45.20 -0.52 61.21
CA LEU A 399 -46.19 0.37 61.82
C LEU A 399 -47.62 0.03 61.40
N GLU A 400 -47.83 -0.37 60.14
CA GLU A 400 -49.13 -0.86 59.67
C GLU A 400 -49.56 -2.14 60.40
N ALA A 401 -48.63 -3.08 60.61
CA ALA A 401 -48.89 -4.28 61.40
C ALA A 401 -49.22 -3.97 62.88
N GLU A 402 -48.54 -2.99 63.48
CA GLU A 402 -48.78 -2.59 64.88
C GLU A 402 -50.09 -1.80 65.04
N ILE A 403 -50.48 -0.99 64.05
CA ILE A 403 -51.79 -0.31 64.02
C ILE A 403 -52.92 -1.33 63.92
N GLU A 404 -52.76 -2.37 63.11
CA GLU A 404 -53.76 -3.43 62.99
C GLU A 404 -53.87 -4.26 64.28
N ARG A 405 -52.73 -4.53 64.94
CA ARG A 405 -52.67 -5.18 66.26
C ARG A 405 -53.40 -4.35 67.32
N LEU A 406 -53.12 -3.05 67.42
CA LEU A 406 -53.76 -2.15 68.39
C LEU A 406 -55.25 -1.91 68.12
N ARG A 407 -55.68 -1.95 66.86
CA ARG A 407 -57.11 -1.92 66.49
C ARG A 407 -57.84 -3.20 66.88
N SER A 408 -57.17 -4.36 66.79
CA SER A 408 -57.74 -5.62 67.25
C SER A 408 -57.85 -5.72 68.79
N GLU A 409 -56.97 -5.02 69.52
CA GLU A 409 -56.96 -4.99 70.98
C GLU A 409 -57.95 -3.98 71.59
N SER A 410 -58.42 -2.95 70.86
CA SER A 410 -59.31 -1.90 71.39
C SER A 410 -60.82 -2.18 71.29
N GLY A 411 -61.22 -3.37 70.81
CA GLY A 411 -62.63 -3.77 70.67
C GLY A 411 -63.36 -4.17 71.96
N ARG A 412 -62.77 -3.96 73.15
CA ARG A 412 -63.35 -4.36 74.44
C ARG A 412 -63.53 -3.13 75.32
N GLU A 413 -64.77 -2.82 75.70
CA GLU A 413 -65.20 -1.63 76.45
C GLU A 413 -64.16 -1.18 77.49
N VAL A 414 -63.54 -0.01 77.24
CA VAL A 414 -62.57 0.61 78.12
C VAL A 414 -63.26 1.76 78.86
N ASP A 415 -63.23 1.70 80.19
CA ASP A 415 -63.70 2.73 81.11
C ASP A 415 -63.09 4.11 80.79
N GLU A 416 -63.93 5.15 80.79
CA GLU A 416 -63.56 6.57 80.57
C GLU A 416 -62.41 7.04 81.48
N ALA A 417 -62.24 6.41 82.65
CA ALA A 417 -61.13 6.69 83.57
C ALA A 417 -59.76 6.22 83.05
N VAL A 418 -59.71 5.17 82.24
CA VAL A 418 -58.49 4.69 81.58
C VAL A 418 -58.16 5.58 80.38
N MET A 419 -59.18 6.11 79.68
CA MET A 419 -58.97 7.10 78.62
C MET A 419 -58.40 8.43 79.13
N GLU A 420 -58.77 8.88 80.34
CA GLU A 420 -58.16 10.07 80.96
C GLU A 420 -56.69 9.84 81.34
N SER A 421 -56.35 8.64 81.84
CA SER A 421 -54.97 8.24 82.16
C SER A 421 -54.10 8.08 80.91
N ILE A 422 -54.68 7.56 79.83
CA ILE A 422 -54.00 7.42 78.54
C ILE A 422 -53.84 8.80 77.89
N ARG A 423 -54.83 9.70 78.02
CA ARG A 423 -54.75 11.09 77.55
C ARG A 423 -53.69 11.88 78.30
N SER A 424 -53.55 11.73 79.62
CA SER A 424 -52.46 12.35 80.38
C SER A 424 -51.09 11.74 80.07
N GLY A 425 -51.04 10.43 79.79
CA GLY A 425 -49.84 9.74 79.35
C GLY A 425 -49.37 10.19 77.97
N PHE A 426 -50.29 10.36 77.02
CA PHE A 426 -49.99 10.93 75.71
C PHE A 426 -49.63 12.41 75.79
N GLN A 427 -50.27 13.19 76.65
CA GLN A 427 -49.89 14.59 76.85
C GLN A 427 -48.47 14.71 77.41
N SER A 428 -48.13 13.91 78.42
CA SER A 428 -46.76 13.85 78.96
C SER A 428 -45.74 13.37 77.92
N ARG A 429 -46.11 12.46 77.01
CA ARG A 429 -45.23 11.96 75.95
C ARG A 429 -45.10 12.95 74.80
N ILE A 430 -46.14 13.74 74.52
CA ILE A 430 -46.10 14.85 73.57
C ILE A 430 -45.22 15.96 74.15
N ASP A 431 -45.34 16.30 75.42
CA ASP A 431 -44.48 17.29 76.08
C ASP A 431 -43.01 16.83 76.13
N GLU A 432 -42.76 15.52 76.32
CA GLU A 432 -41.42 14.90 76.26
C GLU A 432 -40.86 14.91 74.83
N LEU A 433 -41.66 14.57 73.82
CA LEU A 433 -41.25 14.61 72.40
C LEU A 433 -41.08 16.03 71.88
N GLU A 434 -41.84 17.00 72.38
CA GLU A 434 -41.64 18.42 72.10
C GLU A 434 -40.34 18.92 72.76
N ALA A 435 -40.06 18.50 74.01
CA ALA A 435 -38.79 18.78 74.66
C ALA A 435 -37.58 18.13 73.95
N ASP A 436 -37.72 16.90 73.44
CA ASP A 436 -36.70 16.21 72.66
C ASP A 436 -36.52 16.84 71.27
N LEU A 437 -37.59 17.29 70.60
CA LEU A 437 -37.51 18.05 69.36
C LEU A 437 -36.89 19.43 69.57
N GLN A 438 -37.12 20.04 70.73
CA GLN A 438 -36.54 21.32 71.10
C GLN A 438 -35.06 21.16 71.46
N ALA A 439 -34.69 20.08 72.15
CA ALA A 439 -33.31 19.68 72.39
C ALA A 439 -32.58 19.29 71.09
N ALA A 440 -33.25 18.62 70.14
CA ALA A 440 -32.71 18.33 68.82
C ALA A 440 -32.52 19.59 67.98
N ARG A 441 -33.45 20.55 68.04
CA ARG A 441 -33.31 21.88 67.40
C ARG A 441 -32.25 22.75 68.07
N GLU A 442 -31.99 22.58 69.37
CA GLU A 442 -30.90 23.24 70.08
C GLU A 442 -29.54 22.57 69.82
N ALA A 443 -29.52 21.26 69.62
CA ALA A 443 -28.34 20.50 69.18
C ALA A 443 -27.98 20.78 67.71
N GLU A 444 -28.98 20.95 66.84
CA GLU A 444 -28.79 21.37 65.44
C GLU A 444 -28.29 22.82 65.35
N ARG A 445 -28.73 23.72 66.26
CA ARG A 445 -28.16 25.07 66.39
C ARG A 445 -26.75 25.12 67.01
N ALA A 446 -26.29 24.04 67.65
CA ALA A 446 -24.95 23.96 68.25
C ALA A 446 -23.89 23.40 67.28
N ASP A 447 -24.28 22.88 66.11
CA ASP A 447 -23.39 22.37 65.06
C ASP A 447 -23.60 23.07 63.71
N ASP A 448 -24.04 24.34 63.73
CA ASP A 448 -24.02 25.22 62.56
C ASP A 448 -22.66 25.89 62.41
N GLY A 449 -21.72 25.10 61.88
CA GLY A 449 -20.56 25.60 61.15
C GLY A 449 -20.86 26.02 59.71
N ILE A 450 -22.14 26.14 59.32
CA ILE A 450 -22.56 26.63 58.01
C ILE A 450 -23.73 27.60 58.18
N ASN A 451 -23.40 28.90 58.15
CA ASN A 451 -24.36 30.01 58.15
C ASN A 451 -25.49 29.76 57.13
N ALA A 452 -26.71 29.51 57.62
CA ALA A 452 -27.91 29.50 56.78
C ALA A 452 -28.11 30.84 56.05
N ASP A 453 -27.64 31.96 56.62
CA ASP A 453 -27.63 33.26 55.96
C ASP A 453 -26.67 33.29 54.75
N ALA A 454 -25.55 32.54 54.78
CA ALA A 454 -24.64 32.44 53.64
C ALA A 454 -25.20 31.54 52.52
N ALA A 455 -26.01 30.54 52.86
CA ALA A 455 -26.72 29.72 51.87
C ALA A 455 -27.89 30.48 51.24
N VAL A 456 -28.61 31.31 52.01
CA VAL A 456 -29.67 32.19 51.49
C VAL A 456 -29.08 33.32 50.64
N ASP A 457 -27.95 33.91 51.05
CA ASP A 457 -27.23 34.91 50.25
C ASP A 457 -26.63 34.31 48.97
N MET A 458 -26.07 33.08 49.00
CA MET A 458 -25.62 32.39 47.77
C MET A 458 -26.78 31.99 46.86
N ILE A 459 -27.94 31.61 47.40
CA ILE A 459 -29.14 31.31 46.60
C ILE A 459 -29.73 32.60 46.03
N ALA A 460 -29.70 33.72 46.76
CA ALA A 460 -30.11 35.04 46.28
C ALA A 460 -29.15 35.60 45.22
N GLU A 461 -27.85 35.43 45.39
CA GLU A 461 -26.79 35.82 44.43
C GLU A 461 -26.82 34.92 43.18
N ALA A 462 -27.19 33.64 43.31
CA ALA A 462 -27.44 32.75 42.18
C ALA A 462 -28.80 32.98 41.49
N ARG A 463 -29.81 33.51 42.21
CA ARG A 463 -31.12 33.88 41.64
C ARG A 463 -31.09 35.19 40.86
N ALA A 464 -30.30 36.17 41.28
CA ALA A 464 -30.22 37.47 40.61
C ALA A 464 -29.91 37.39 39.09
N PRO A 465 -28.92 36.62 38.61
CA PRO A 465 -28.66 36.50 37.17
C PRO A 465 -29.75 35.68 36.45
N LEU A 466 -30.45 34.77 37.15
CA LEU A 466 -31.55 33.99 36.57
C LEU A 466 -32.83 34.82 36.45
N GLU A 467 -33.15 35.67 37.42
CA GLU A 467 -34.30 36.59 37.37
C GLU A 467 -34.09 37.70 36.32
N ILE A 468 -32.86 38.23 36.19
CA ILE A 468 -32.50 39.14 35.08
C ILE A 468 -32.65 38.44 33.73
N ARG A 469 -32.26 37.16 33.63
CA ARG A 469 -32.38 36.39 32.39
C ARG A 469 -33.82 36.03 32.05
N ILE A 470 -34.66 35.75 33.05
CA ILE A 470 -36.09 35.51 32.88
C ILE A 470 -36.78 36.81 32.45
N ALA A 471 -36.46 37.95 33.05
CA ALA A 471 -36.98 39.26 32.63
C ALA A 471 -36.51 39.65 31.20
N GLU A 472 -35.27 39.35 30.81
CA GLU A 472 -34.78 39.51 29.43
C GLU A 472 -35.54 38.59 28.45
N LEU A 473 -35.83 37.34 28.84
CA LEU A 473 -36.54 36.39 28.00
C LEU A 473 -38.04 36.73 27.88
N GLU A 474 -38.66 37.21 28.95
CA GLU A 474 -40.04 37.71 28.94
C GLU A 474 -40.18 39.00 28.14
N GLY A 475 -39.18 39.90 28.21
CA GLY A 475 -39.07 41.08 27.33
C GLY A 475 -38.95 40.70 25.85
N LEU A 476 -38.10 39.71 25.52
CA LEU A 476 -37.93 39.23 24.15
C LEU A 476 -39.16 38.49 23.60
N ILE A 477 -39.94 37.82 24.47
CA ILE A 477 -41.20 37.17 24.08
C ILE A 477 -42.31 38.22 23.88
N SER A 478 -42.35 39.27 24.71
CA SER A 478 -43.26 40.41 24.54
C SER A 478 -42.95 41.20 23.27
N ASP A 479 -41.67 41.45 22.98
CA ASP A 479 -41.21 42.13 21.77
C ASP A 479 -41.45 41.29 20.50
N ALA A 480 -41.31 39.95 20.59
CA ALA A 480 -41.63 39.04 19.49
C ALA A 480 -43.13 38.87 19.25
N ALA A 481 -43.97 39.04 20.28
CA ALA A 481 -45.42 39.08 20.15
C ALA A 481 -45.88 40.40 19.51
N ALA A 482 -45.31 41.54 19.91
CA ALA A 482 -45.60 42.85 19.32
C ALA A 482 -45.13 42.96 17.85
N ALA A 483 -43.96 42.39 17.52
CA ALA A 483 -43.42 42.42 16.14
C ALA A 483 -44.15 41.47 15.16
N LYS A 484 -45.01 40.57 15.64
CA LYS A 484 -45.79 39.65 14.80
C LYS A 484 -47.11 40.25 14.32
N ASP A 485 -47.64 41.24 15.04
CA ASP A 485 -48.90 41.92 14.68
C ASP A 485 -48.70 43.12 13.73
N GLU A 486 -47.49 43.67 13.59
CA GLU A 486 -47.20 44.77 12.64
C GLU A 486 -46.72 44.33 11.24
N ALA A 487 -46.41 43.04 11.02
CA ALA A 487 -45.86 42.55 9.74
C ALA A 487 -46.88 41.82 8.83
N CYS A 488 -48.16 41.76 9.19
CA CYS A 488 -49.24 41.24 8.34
C CYS A 488 -50.06 42.34 7.64
N GLY A 489 -49.41 43.46 7.34
CA GLY A 489 -49.98 44.59 6.60
C GLY A 489 -49.57 44.60 5.13
N SER A 490 -50.45 44.05 4.30
CA SER A 490 -50.66 44.41 2.88
C SER A 490 -49.87 43.68 1.77
N THR A 491 -50.68 43.29 0.79
CA THR A 491 -50.41 43.06 -0.64
C THR A 491 -49.87 41.70 -1.10
N GLY A 492 -50.70 41.03 -1.91
CA GLY A 492 -50.22 40.39 -3.14
C GLY A 492 -50.39 38.89 -3.23
N ASP A 493 -51.63 38.47 -3.44
CA ASP A 493 -52.03 37.18 -4.00
C ASP A 493 -51.29 36.84 -5.32
N ASP A 494 -51.28 35.56 -5.68
CA ASP A 494 -50.90 34.94 -6.97
C ASP A 494 -49.55 34.22 -7.19
N VAL A 495 -48.56 34.21 -6.27
CA VAL A 495 -47.32 33.39 -6.48
C VAL A 495 -47.28 32.09 -5.66
N SER A 496 -48.30 31.83 -4.83
CA SER A 496 -48.27 30.69 -3.91
C SER A 496 -48.78 29.38 -4.49
N ARG A 497 -49.63 29.37 -5.54
CA ARG A 497 -50.22 28.12 -6.03
C ARG A 497 -49.26 27.27 -6.85
N ASP A 498 -48.45 27.88 -7.73
CA ASP A 498 -47.45 27.14 -8.52
C ASP A 498 -46.27 26.65 -7.66
N LYS A 499 -45.91 27.41 -6.62
CA LYS A 499 -44.91 26.96 -5.65
C LYS A 499 -45.47 25.83 -4.77
N TYR A 500 -46.76 25.87 -4.43
CA TYR A 500 -47.41 24.81 -3.68
C TYR A 500 -47.59 23.53 -4.52
N GLU A 501 -47.97 23.65 -5.80
CA GLU A 501 -48.03 22.53 -6.75
C GLU A 501 -46.63 21.95 -7.05
N ALA A 502 -45.60 22.80 -7.19
CA ALA A 502 -44.22 22.33 -7.37
C ALA A 502 -43.66 21.63 -6.12
N VAL A 503 -44.04 22.09 -4.92
CA VAL A 503 -43.68 21.42 -3.66
C VAL A 503 -44.50 20.14 -3.49
N LYS A 504 -45.78 20.12 -3.85
CA LYS A 504 -46.65 18.94 -3.82
C LYS A 504 -46.19 17.86 -4.81
N ALA A 505 -45.76 18.25 -6.00
CA ALA A 505 -45.17 17.34 -6.99
C ALA A 505 -43.81 16.79 -6.52
N ARG A 506 -43.01 17.59 -5.79
CA ARG A 506 -41.77 17.12 -5.15
C ARG A 506 -42.04 16.19 -3.98
N CYS A 507 -43.08 16.44 -3.18
CA CYS A 507 -43.51 15.55 -2.11
C CYS A 507 -44.04 14.23 -2.68
N LEU A 508 -44.89 14.24 -3.71
CA LEU A 508 -45.39 13.02 -4.36
C LEU A 508 -44.27 12.23 -5.05
N LYS A 509 -43.24 12.90 -5.58
CA LYS A 509 -42.05 12.24 -6.14
C LYS A 509 -41.13 11.67 -5.04
N ALA A 510 -41.08 12.30 -3.88
CA ALA A 510 -40.37 11.78 -2.70
C ALA A 510 -41.14 10.59 -2.08
N GLU A 511 -42.46 10.64 -2.07
CA GLU A 511 -43.35 9.59 -1.58
C GLU A 511 -43.28 8.36 -2.49
N ARG A 512 -43.33 8.52 -3.82
CA ARG A 512 -43.07 7.41 -4.76
C ARG A 512 -41.67 6.82 -4.62
N ARG A 513 -40.66 7.64 -4.35
CA ARG A 513 -39.29 7.14 -4.05
C ARG A 513 -39.20 6.46 -2.70
N SER A 514 -40.01 6.87 -1.73
CA SER A 514 -40.15 6.19 -0.44
C SER A 514 -40.83 4.85 -0.63
N ASP A 515 -41.90 4.78 -1.41
CA ASP A 515 -42.63 3.54 -1.69
C ASP A 515 -41.79 2.57 -2.53
N GLU A 516 -40.99 3.07 -3.49
CA GLU A 516 -40.00 2.29 -4.24
C GLU A 516 -38.86 1.80 -3.35
N LEU A 517 -38.43 2.58 -2.35
CA LEU A 517 -37.45 2.16 -1.35
C LEU A 517 -38.04 1.17 -0.35
N ASP A 518 -39.29 1.33 0.05
CA ASP A 518 -39.99 0.43 0.96
C ASP A 518 -40.32 -0.91 0.27
N THR A 519 -40.62 -0.90 -1.03
CA THR A 519 -40.74 -2.13 -1.83
C THR A 519 -39.39 -2.78 -2.12
N ALA A 520 -38.32 -2.01 -2.33
CA ALA A 520 -36.96 -2.54 -2.42
C ALA A 520 -36.48 -3.13 -1.08
N LEU A 521 -36.82 -2.49 0.04
CA LEU A 521 -36.53 -2.95 1.41
C LEU A 521 -37.38 -4.16 1.81
N ALA A 522 -38.61 -4.28 1.29
CA ALA A 522 -39.45 -5.46 1.50
C ALA A 522 -38.97 -6.69 0.72
N MET A 523 -38.25 -6.51 -0.39
CA MET A 523 -37.67 -7.63 -1.17
C MET A 523 -36.29 -8.08 -0.67
N THR A 524 -35.57 -7.27 0.11
CA THR A 524 -34.31 -7.66 0.75
C THR A 524 -34.59 -8.06 2.20
N ASN A 525 -34.89 -9.35 2.40
CA ASN A 525 -35.19 -9.97 3.69
C ASN A 525 -33.95 -10.05 4.60
N ASP A 526 -33.45 -8.91 5.06
CA ASP A 526 -32.50 -8.78 6.17
C ASP A 526 -33.06 -7.75 7.17
N ARG A 527 -34.03 -8.20 7.96
CA ARG A 527 -34.77 -7.38 8.95
C ARG A 527 -33.85 -6.67 9.97
N GLY A 528 -32.63 -7.16 10.18
CA GLY A 528 -31.64 -6.54 11.08
C GLY A 528 -31.00 -5.27 10.51
N GLN A 529 -30.64 -5.25 9.23
CA GLN A 529 -29.94 -4.10 8.63
C GLN A 529 -30.87 -2.93 8.33
N ALA A 530 -32.15 -3.20 8.01
CA ALA A 530 -33.14 -2.16 7.78
C ALA A 530 -33.48 -1.39 9.08
N GLN A 531 -33.54 -2.07 10.23
CA GLN A 531 -33.75 -1.41 11.52
C GLN A 531 -32.54 -0.58 11.96
N GLU A 532 -31.32 -1.04 11.68
CA GLU A 532 -30.11 -0.25 11.93
C GLU A 532 -29.98 0.95 11.00
N MET A 533 -30.31 0.82 9.72
CA MET A 533 -30.36 1.96 8.81
C MET A 533 -31.44 2.95 9.20
N ALA A 534 -32.63 2.51 9.63
CA ALA A 534 -33.67 3.41 10.12
C ALA A 534 -33.24 4.16 11.40
N LYS A 535 -32.49 3.51 12.32
CA LYS A 535 -31.87 4.19 13.48
C LYS A 535 -30.78 5.17 13.06
N ARG A 536 -29.95 4.81 12.07
CA ARG A 536 -28.90 5.69 11.51
C ARG A 536 -29.46 6.88 10.73
N LEU A 537 -30.63 6.72 10.11
CA LEU A 537 -31.32 7.81 9.41
C LEU A 537 -32.05 8.75 10.38
N ARG A 538 -32.65 8.23 11.46
CA ARG A 538 -33.21 9.07 12.54
C ARG A 538 -32.14 9.91 13.24
N THR A 539 -30.98 9.32 13.58
CA THR A 539 -29.86 10.06 14.20
C THR A 539 -29.19 11.05 13.25
N LYS A 540 -29.21 10.80 11.93
CA LYS A 540 -28.79 11.80 10.93
C LYS A 540 -29.80 12.94 10.77
N ALA A 541 -31.11 12.64 10.81
CA ALA A 541 -32.15 13.67 10.74
C ALA A 541 -32.11 14.58 11.98
N GLU A 542 -31.83 14.03 13.16
CA GLU A 542 -31.63 14.82 14.39
C GLU A 542 -30.41 15.74 14.29
N ARG A 543 -29.26 15.25 13.79
CA ARG A 543 -28.07 16.08 13.57
C ARG A 543 -28.30 17.19 12.53
N VAL A 544 -29.01 16.90 11.45
CA VAL A 544 -29.36 17.93 10.44
C VAL A 544 -30.32 18.98 11.04
N SER A 545 -31.22 18.58 11.95
CA SER A 545 -32.09 19.51 12.66
C SER A 545 -31.34 20.41 13.65
N GLU A 546 -30.25 19.91 14.27
CA GLU A 546 -29.37 20.72 15.12
C GLU A 546 -28.54 21.73 14.32
N PHE A 547 -28.02 21.34 13.16
CA PHE A 547 -27.33 22.26 12.26
C PHE A 547 -28.27 23.33 11.69
N ALA A 548 -29.52 22.98 11.38
CA ALA A 548 -30.54 23.95 10.98
C ALA A 548 -30.83 24.94 12.12
N ARG A 549 -30.96 24.45 13.37
CA ARG A 549 -31.12 25.32 14.56
C ARG A 549 -29.91 26.22 14.80
N HIS A 550 -28.69 25.75 14.54
CA HIS A 550 -27.49 26.55 14.67
C HIS A 550 -27.39 27.65 13.59
N LEU A 551 -27.80 27.35 12.36
CA LEU A 551 -27.86 28.35 11.28
C LEU A 551 -28.96 29.39 11.50
N ASP A 552 -30.12 28.99 12.05
CA ASP A 552 -31.18 29.93 12.43
C ASP A 552 -30.75 30.84 13.58
N ARG A 553 -30.01 30.34 14.58
CA ARG A 553 -29.40 31.18 15.64
C ARG A 553 -28.39 32.17 15.07
N ARG A 554 -27.59 31.78 14.07
CA ARG A 554 -26.64 32.69 13.42
C ARG A 554 -27.36 33.74 12.57
N ARG A 555 -28.44 33.36 11.90
CA ARG A 555 -29.28 34.25 11.10
C ARG A 555 -30.01 35.26 11.98
N SER A 556 -30.55 34.85 13.14
CA SER A 556 -31.20 35.76 14.09
C SER A 556 -30.24 36.76 14.72
N ARG A 557 -29.00 36.34 15.02
CA ARG A 557 -27.93 37.26 15.48
C ARG A 557 -27.57 38.30 14.43
N LEU A 558 -27.48 37.90 13.15
CA LEU A 558 -27.18 38.82 12.05
C LEU A 558 -28.34 39.77 11.74
N SER A 559 -29.60 39.33 11.88
CA SER A 559 -30.75 40.24 11.77
C SER A 559 -30.82 41.20 12.95
N GLY A 560 -30.48 40.76 14.16
CA GLY A 560 -30.38 41.62 15.35
C GLY A 560 -29.31 42.69 15.21
N LEU A 561 -28.12 42.35 14.69
CA LEU A 561 -27.04 43.31 14.41
C LEU A 561 -27.41 44.31 13.31
N ARG A 562 -28.13 43.87 12.28
CA ARG A 562 -28.63 44.78 11.23
C ARG A 562 -29.74 45.71 11.73
N ALA A 563 -30.63 45.22 12.60
CA ALA A 563 -31.65 46.04 13.24
C ALA A 563 -31.03 47.07 14.20
N ALA A 564 -29.99 46.69 14.96
CA ALA A 564 -29.25 47.59 15.83
C ALA A 564 -28.54 48.71 15.04
N MET A 565 -27.87 48.36 13.93
CA MET A 565 -27.24 49.36 13.05
C MET A 565 -28.24 50.25 12.30
N ALA A 566 -29.45 49.75 12.01
CA ALA A 566 -30.52 50.56 11.44
C ALA A 566 -31.12 51.54 12.47
N LYS A 567 -31.26 51.10 13.73
CA LYS A 567 -31.75 51.94 14.83
C LYS A 567 -30.78 53.06 15.19
N GLN A 568 -29.47 52.82 15.08
CA GLN A 568 -28.41 53.80 15.33
C GLN A 568 -28.26 54.87 14.23
N ARG A 569 -28.90 54.69 13.08
CA ARG A 569 -28.97 55.69 11.99
C ARG A 569 -30.23 56.56 12.03
N GLY A 570 -31.18 56.27 12.93
CA GLY A 570 -32.50 56.91 12.96
C GLY A 570 -32.69 58.00 14.02
N THR A 571 -31.75 58.18 14.94
CA THR A 571 -31.92 59.10 16.09
C THR A 571 -30.64 59.86 16.40
N GLU A 572 -30.39 60.93 15.64
CA GLU A 572 -29.79 62.16 16.17
C GLU A 572 -29.91 63.27 15.11
N THR A 573 -30.96 64.07 15.26
CA THR A 573 -31.04 65.42 14.71
C THR A 573 -30.95 66.38 15.88
N VAL A 574 -30.13 67.43 15.72
CA VAL A 574 -29.95 68.62 16.59
C VAL A 574 -28.95 68.35 17.75
N ASP A 575 -27.75 68.94 17.86
CA ASP A 575 -27.27 70.32 17.58
C ASP A 575 -25.90 70.37 16.84
N GLU A 576 -25.86 71.15 15.75
CA GLU A 576 -24.69 71.66 14.99
C GLU A 576 -24.03 72.80 15.81
N ASP A 577 -22.72 72.88 16.03
CA ASP A 577 -21.83 73.61 15.10
C ASP A 577 -20.31 73.49 15.42
N ASN A 578 -19.87 72.58 16.30
CA ASN A 578 -18.44 72.47 16.69
C ASN A 578 -17.77 71.09 16.51
N ALA A 579 -18.51 70.07 16.05
CA ALA A 579 -18.00 68.71 15.90
C ALA A 579 -17.42 68.39 14.50
N THR A 580 -17.82 69.13 13.46
CA THR A 580 -17.48 68.84 12.06
C THR A 580 -16.00 69.07 11.72
N TYR A 581 -15.28 69.95 12.43
CA TYR A 581 -13.86 70.20 12.16
C TYR A 581 -12.94 69.11 12.74
N HIS A 582 -13.29 68.57 13.91
CA HIS A 582 -12.51 67.49 14.55
C HIS A 582 -12.72 66.14 13.86
N ASP A 583 -13.91 65.89 13.30
CA ASP A 583 -14.17 64.67 12.55
C ASP A 583 -13.53 64.69 11.15
N LEU A 584 -13.41 65.85 10.51
CA LEU A 584 -12.64 65.99 9.27
C LEU A 584 -11.13 65.80 9.50
N GLN A 585 -10.57 66.35 10.58
CA GLN A 585 -9.15 66.11 10.92
C GLN A 585 -8.86 64.65 11.27
N ARG A 586 -9.80 63.95 11.92
CA ARG A 586 -9.66 62.52 12.21
C ARG A 586 -9.71 61.67 10.94
N LEU A 587 -10.56 62.02 9.97
CA LEU A 587 -10.63 61.32 8.69
C LEU A 587 -9.39 61.56 7.80
N GLU A 588 -8.80 62.76 7.85
CA GLU A 588 -7.53 63.03 7.15
C GLU A 588 -6.35 62.31 7.79
N ALA A 589 -6.27 62.27 9.13
CA ALA A 589 -5.26 61.50 9.86
C ALA A 589 -5.37 59.99 9.54
N GLN A 590 -6.59 59.44 9.54
CA GLN A 590 -6.82 58.03 9.19
C GLN A 590 -6.44 57.70 7.73
N ARG A 591 -6.64 58.64 6.79
CA ARG A 591 -6.21 58.45 5.40
C ARG A 591 -4.70 58.47 5.25
N GLN A 592 -4.00 59.33 5.99
CA GLN A 592 -2.54 59.38 6.00
C GLN A 592 -1.92 58.13 6.63
N GLU A 593 -2.51 57.63 7.72
CA GLU A 593 -2.09 56.37 8.36
C GLU A 593 -2.31 55.18 7.42
N LEU A 594 -3.44 55.11 6.70
CA LEU A 594 -3.68 54.04 5.74
C LEU A 594 -2.72 54.08 4.54
N MET A 595 -2.34 55.26 4.07
CA MET A 595 -1.32 55.38 3.01
C MET A 595 0.06 54.93 3.50
N GLN A 596 0.47 55.32 4.72
CA GLN A 596 1.73 54.85 5.31
C GLN A 596 1.75 53.34 5.54
N VAL A 597 0.65 52.75 6.01
CA VAL A 597 0.54 51.30 6.20
C VAL A 597 0.62 50.57 4.86
N ARG A 598 0.00 51.11 3.80
CA ARG A 598 0.06 50.52 2.46
C ARG A 598 1.46 50.58 1.87
N GLU A 599 2.17 51.69 2.06
CA GLU A 599 3.55 51.88 1.63
C GLU A 599 4.53 50.99 2.43
N PHE A 600 4.29 50.84 3.74
CA PHE A 600 5.08 49.93 4.58
C PHE A 600 4.85 48.46 4.20
N LEU A 601 3.60 48.07 3.94
CA LEU A 601 3.26 46.73 3.45
C LEU A 601 3.92 46.46 2.09
N GLY A 602 3.83 47.40 1.13
CA GLY A 602 4.49 47.28 -0.17
C GLY A 602 6.02 47.13 -0.06
N ARG A 603 6.67 47.94 0.79
CA ARG A 603 8.12 47.79 1.05
C ARG A 603 8.46 46.46 1.74
N SER A 604 7.62 45.99 2.66
CA SER A 604 7.83 44.73 3.37
C SER A 604 7.63 43.51 2.44
N GLU A 605 6.66 43.58 1.53
CA GLU A 605 6.39 42.53 0.54
C GLU A 605 7.51 42.44 -0.48
N GLN A 606 8.01 43.57 -0.99
CA GLN A 606 9.18 43.60 -1.88
C GLN A 606 10.45 43.07 -1.20
N GLN A 607 10.69 43.39 0.09
CA GLN A 607 11.82 42.84 0.83
C GLN A 607 11.66 41.33 1.09
N MET A 608 10.44 40.85 1.33
CA MET A 608 10.17 39.44 1.52
C MET A 608 10.33 38.66 0.21
N VAL A 609 9.82 39.18 -0.92
CA VAL A 609 9.98 38.59 -2.25
C VAL A 609 11.46 38.52 -2.65
N ARG A 610 12.26 39.57 -2.41
CA ARG A 610 13.71 39.55 -2.71
C ARG A 610 14.48 38.54 -1.86
N ARG A 611 14.06 38.28 -0.60
CA ARG A 611 14.65 37.23 0.25
C ARG A 611 14.17 35.82 -0.13
N TRP A 612 12.96 35.69 -0.68
CA TRP A 612 12.35 34.39 -1.00
C TRP A 612 12.64 33.89 -2.42
N ALA A 613 13.02 34.78 -3.34
CA ALA A 613 13.32 34.44 -4.73
C ALA A 613 14.74 33.84 -4.92
N ARG A 614 15.73 34.28 -4.13
CA ARG A 614 17.13 33.81 -4.26
C ARG A 614 17.38 32.34 -3.87
N PRO A 615 16.77 31.75 -2.82
CA PRO A 615 17.02 30.35 -2.49
C PRO A 615 16.27 29.36 -3.39
N ARG A 616 15.13 29.74 -3.98
CA ARG A 616 14.32 28.83 -4.80
C ARG A 616 14.93 28.51 -6.18
N SER A 617 15.68 29.43 -6.78
CA SER A 617 16.39 29.18 -8.04
C SER A 617 17.57 28.22 -7.87
N VAL A 618 18.30 28.31 -6.74
CA VAL A 618 19.39 27.37 -6.43
C VAL A 618 18.84 25.97 -6.15
N ALA A 619 17.75 25.88 -5.38
CA ALA A 619 17.10 24.59 -5.10
C ALA A 619 16.56 23.92 -6.36
N THR A 620 15.97 24.67 -7.30
CA THR A 620 15.47 24.10 -8.57
C THR A 620 16.59 23.60 -9.46
N VAL A 621 17.72 24.32 -9.57
CA VAL A 621 18.89 23.84 -10.32
C VAL A 621 19.49 22.58 -9.67
N ALA A 622 19.56 22.52 -8.34
CA ALA A 622 20.02 21.33 -7.63
C ALA A 622 19.10 20.11 -7.86
N TRP A 623 17.78 20.30 -7.80
CA TRP A 623 16.81 19.23 -8.09
C TRP A 623 16.90 18.73 -9.52
N VAL A 624 17.10 19.63 -10.49
CA VAL A 624 17.32 19.28 -11.89
C VAL A 624 18.58 18.42 -12.06
N LEU A 625 19.69 18.76 -11.39
CA LEU A 625 20.92 17.94 -11.42
C LEU A 625 20.72 16.56 -10.80
N VAL A 626 19.94 16.45 -9.72
CA VAL A 626 19.59 15.17 -9.11
C VAL A 626 18.75 14.33 -10.08
N ILE A 627 17.72 14.90 -10.70
CA ILE A 627 16.88 14.21 -11.70
C ILE A 627 17.73 13.75 -12.89
N LEU A 628 18.69 14.57 -13.33
CA LEU A 628 19.63 14.19 -14.40
C LEU A 628 20.49 13.00 -14.00
N GLY A 629 21.04 13.00 -12.77
CA GLY A 629 21.82 11.88 -12.24
C GLY A 629 21.01 10.59 -12.14
N VAL A 630 19.77 10.68 -11.64
CA VAL A 630 18.84 9.54 -11.58
C VAL A 630 18.50 9.04 -12.98
N SER A 631 18.29 9.93 -13.95
CA SER A 631 17.99 9.56 -15.33
C SER A 631 19.17 8.87 -16.02
N MET A 632 20.40 9.31 -15.76
CA MET A 632 21.61 8.62 -16.25
C MET A 632 21.77 7.23 -15.63
N ALA A 633 21.55 7.10 -14.32
CA ALA A 633 21.59 5.81 -13.64
C ALA A 633 20.49 4.88 -14.17
N ALA A 634 19.25 5.36 -14.27
CA ALA A 634 18.12 4.60 -14.81
C ALA A 634 18.36 4.20 -16.28
N GLY A 635 18.94 5.09 -17.09
CA GLY A 635 19.35 4.79 -18.47
C GLY A 635 20.37 3.68 -18.52
N TRP A 636 21.40 3.71 -17.67
CA TRP A 636 22.43 2.67 -17.58
C TRP A 636 21.91 1.32 -17.09
N PHE A 637 21.00 1.32 -16.11
CA PHE A 637 20.38 0.08 -15.61
C PHE A 637 19.37 -0.48 -16.60
N GLY A 638 18.55 0.37 -17.22
CA GLY A 638 17.57 -0.03 -18.21
C GLY A 638 18.22 -0.68 -19.43
N THR A 639 19.28 -0.09 -19.97
CA THR A 639 19.99 -0.67 -21.11
C THR A 639 20.64 -2.02 -20.82
N ARG A 640 21.09 -2.28 -19.58
CA ARG A 640 21.54 -3.63 -19.17
C ARG A 640 20.42 -4.65 -19.10
N GLU A 641 19.18 -4.21 -18.86
CA GLU A 641 18.01 -5.08 -18.81
C GLU A 641 17.47 -5.39 -20.21
N PHE A 642 17.48 -4.39 -21.10
CA PHE A 642 16.84 -4.47 -22.41
C PHE A 642 17.76 -4.91 -23.56
N VAL A 643 19.07 -4.71 -23.44
CA VAL A 643 20.02 -5.09 -24.50
C VAL A 643 20.62 -6.45 -24.15
N PRO A 644 20.33 -7.51 -24.95
CA PRO A 644 20.91 -8.82 -24.70
C PRO A 644 22.43 -8.73 -24.86
N ILE A 645 23.15 -9.11 -23.80
CA ILE A 645 24.60 -9.11 -23.79
C ILE A 645 25.04 -10.42 -24.44
N PRO A 646 25.81 -10.37 -25.56
CA PRO A 646 26.34 -11.57 -26.17
C PRO A 646 27.29 -12.26 -25.21
N GLY A 647 27.30 -13.58 -25.23
CA GLY A 647 28.19 -14.35 -24.37
C GLY A 647 28.41 -15.75 -24.89
N THR A 648 29.16 -16.51 -24.11
CA THR A 648 29.41 -17.92 -24.36
C THR A 648 29.06 -18.70 -23.11
N ALA A 649 28.25 -19.75 -23.26
CA ALA A 649 28.03 -20.74 -22.22
C ALA A 649 28.93 -21.94 -22.49
N THR A 650 29.48 -22.53 -21.43
CA THR A 650 30.34 -23.72 -21.53
C THR A 650 29.88 -24.82 -20.57
N VAL A 651 29.88 -26.07 -21.03
CA VAL A 651 29.60 -27.28 -20.24
C VAL A 651 30.63 -28.34 -20.58
N SER A 652 31.24 -28.99 -19.58
CA SER A 652 32.07 -30.17 -19.80
C SER A 652 31.24 -31.45 -19.74
N LEU A 653 31.39 -32.29 -20.75
CA LEU A 653 30.93 -33.68 -20.78
C LEU A 653 32.12 -34.59 -20.52
N VAL A 654 31.97 -35.53 -19.60
CA VAL A 654 33.01 -36.52 -19.28
C VAL A 654 32.53 -37.90 -19.67
N ALA A 655 33.36 -38.64 -20.39
CA ALA A 655 33.09 -40.01 -20.75
C ALA A 655 33.37 -40.91 -19.52
N SER A 656 32.35 -41.66 -19.11
CA SER A 656 32.43 -42.68 -18.07
C SER A 656 32.36 -44.04 -18.74
N ALA A 657 33.49 -44.74 -18.78
CA ALA A 657 33.53 -46.15 -19.19
C ALA A 657 32.74 -47.02 -18.20
N VAL A 658 32.39 -48.24 -18.61
CA VAL A 658 31.73 -49.23 -17.73
C VAL A 658 32.57 -49.49 -16.46
N ASP A 659 33.89 -49.46 -16.59
CA ASP A 659 34.85 -49.69 -15.50
C ASP A 659 35.18 -48.41 -14.70
N GLY A 660 34.56 -47.28 -15.05
CA GLY A 660 34.80 -45.97 -14.41
C GLY A 660 36.13 -45.30 -14.79
N SER A 661 36.95 -45.92 -15.64
CA SER A 661 38.20 -45.34 -16.15
C SER A 661 37.95 -44.26 -17.22
N PRO A 662 38.85 -43.27 -17.33
CA PRO A 662 38.77 -42.29 -18.41
C PRO A 662 39.07 -42.95 -19.77
N LEU A 663 38.35 -42.54 -20.82
CA LEU A 663 38.61 -43.03 -22.17
C LEU A 663 39.91 -42.42 -22.72
N THR A 664 40.72 -43.25 -23.39
CA THR A 664 41.98 -42.85 -24.02
C THR A 664 42.11 -43.48 -25.40
N GLY A 665 42.89 -42.86 -26.29
CA GLY A 665 43.16 -43.35 -27.65
C GLY A 665 41.93 -43.37 -28.57
N ASP A 666 41.88 -44.33 -29.50
CA ASP A 666 40.84 -44.46 -30.54
C ASP A 666 39.40 -44.47 -29.98
N ALA A 667 39.20 -44.96 -28.75
CA ALA A 667 37.88 -44.97 -28.12
C ALA A 667 37.41 -43.56 -27.75
N ALA A 668 38.32 -42.67 -27.33
CA ALA A 668 38.01 -41.27 -27.04
C ALA A 668 37.68 -40.51 -28.34
N GLU A 669 38.49 -40.69 -29.39
CA GLU A 669 38.24 -40.07 -30.69
C GLU A 669 36.90 -40.51 -31.30
N GLY A 670 36.57 -41.80 -31.21
CA GLY A 670 35.28 -42.32 -31.63
C GLY A 670 34.11 -41.76 -30.80
N TRP A 671 34.32 -41.54 -29.51
CA TRP A 671 33.32 -40.93 -28.63
C TRP A 671 33.06 -39.46 -28.95
N ASP A 672 34.11 -38.69 -29.25
CA ASP A 672 33.98 -37.29 -29.66
C ASP A 672 33.32 -37.16 -31.04
N ALA A 673 33.75 -37.97 -32.02
CA ALA A 673 33.17 -37.99 -33.36
C ALA A 673 31.67 -38.32 -33.32
N TRP A 674 31.26 -39.23 -32.43
CA TRP A 674 29.85 -39.58 -32.25
C TRP A 674 29.03 -38.41 -31.68
N HIS A 675 29.54 -37.68 -30.67
CA HIS A 675 28.82 -36.53 -30.10
C HIS A 675 28.70 -35.36 -31.08
N ARG A 676 29.75 -35.11 -31.88
CA ARG A 676 29.69 -34.11 -32.97
C ARG A 676 28.66 -34.50 -34.02
N ALA A 677 28.61 -35.77 -34.43
CA ALA A 677 27.61 -36.26 -35.38
C ALA A 677 26.18 -36.19 -34.82
N LEU A 678 26.00 -36.51 -33.54
CA LEU A 678 24.69 -36.46 -32.88
C LEU A 678 24.09 -35.06 -32.87
N ALA A 679 24.90 -34.01 -32.69
CA ALA A 679 24.40 -32.63 -32.70
C ALA A 679 23.81 -32.20 -34.05
N THR A 680 24.21 -32.85 -35.14
CA THR A 680 23.67 -32.64 -36.49
C THR A 680 22.53 -33.59 -36.87
N ASP A 681 22.18 -34.57 -36.02
CA ASP A 681 21.11 -35.53 -36.29
C ASP A 681 19.73 -34.85 -36.15
N PRO A 682 18.87 -34.84 -37.19
CA PRO A 682 17.52 -34.28 -37.12
C PRO A 682 16.68 -34.83 -35.96
N ALA A 683 16.84 -36.11 -35.61
CA ALA A 683 16.10 -36.70 -34.48
C ALA A 683 16.53 -36.09 -33.14
N PHE A 684 17.83 -35.82 -32.97
CA PHE A 684 18.35 -35.14 -31.80
C PHE A 684 17.89 -33.68 -31.74
N VAL A 685 17.92 -32.97 -32.87
CA VAL A 685 17.42 -31.58 -32.99
C VAL A 685 15.96 -31.49 -32.55
N ALA A 686 15.10 -32.41 -32.98
CA ALA A 686 13.69 -32.45 -32.57
C ALA A 686 13.51 -32.68 -31.05
N ILE A 687 14.32 -33.54 -30.44
CA ILE A 687 14.27 -33.81 -28.99
C ILE A 687 14.74 -32.57 -28.20
N VAL A 688 15.86 -31.96 -28.62
CA VAL A 688 16.38 -30.72 -28.02
C VAL A 688 15.33 -29.62 -28.14
N GLN A 689 14.73 -29.46 -29.30
CA GLN A 689 13.71 -28.44 -29.51
C GLN A 689 12.49 -28.65 -28.61
N LYS A 690 11.99 -29.88 -28.49
CA LYS A 690 10.89 -30.20 -27.58
C LYS A 690 11.23 -29.83 -26.14
N ARG A 691 12.48 -30.07 -25.72
CA ARG A 691 12.96 -29.74 -24.37
C ARG A 691 13.12 -28.23 -24.15
N LEU A 692 13.63 -27.50 -25.14
CA LEU A 692 13.71 -26.02 -25.10
C LEU A 692 12.31 -25.39 -25.09
N ALA A 693 11.38 -25.91 -25.88
CA ALA A 693 9.99 -25.46 -25.91
C ALA A 693 9.27 -25.69 -24.58
N ALA A 694 9.48 -26.85 -23.94
CA ALA A 694 8.94 -27.14 -22.62
C ALA A 694 9.47 -26.18 -21.52
N ARG A 695 10.67 -25.61 -21.71
CA ARG A 695 11.27 -24.60 -20.84
C ARG A 695 10.94 -23.16 -21.23
N GLY A 696 10.18 -22.94 -22.32
CA GLY A 696 9.84 -21.60 -22.81
C GLY A 696 11.01 -20.81 -23.40
N ILE A 697 12.10 -21.49 -23.79
CA ILE A 697 13.34 -20.89 -24.31
C ILE A 697 13.66 -21.31 -25.75
N ALA A 698 12.71 -21.95 -26.44
CA ALA A 698 12.89 -22.34 -27.83
C ALA A 698 13.18 -21.13 -28.72
N PRO A 699 14.14 -21.23 -29.67
CA PRO A 699 14.39 -20.18 -30.63
C PRO A 699 13.15 -19.96 -31.53
N GLU A 700 12.93 -18.70 -31.90
CA GLU A 700 11.86 -18.29 -32.80
C GLU A 700 12.12 -18.91 -34.19
N GLY A 701 11.17 -19.71 -34.67
CA GLY A 701 11.32 -20.50 -35.89
C GLY A 701 11.32 -22.03 -35.68
N GLY A 702 11.24 -22.49 -34.44
CA GLY A 702 11.00 -23.91 -34.14
C GLY A 702 12.20 -24.82 -34.42
N GLU A 703 11.96 -26.05 -34.85
CA GLU A 703 12.99 -27.05 -35.14
C GLU A 703 14.10 -26.59 -36.12
N PRO A 704 13.81 -25.93 -37.27
CA PRO A 704 14.88 -25.47 -38.16
C PRO A 704 15.73 -24.35 -37.57
N ALA A 705 15.18 -23.53 -36.65
CA ALA A 705 15.97 -22.54 -35.93
C ALA A 705 16.90 -23.20 -34.91
N THR A 706 16.42 -24.22 -34.18
CA THR A 706 17.24 -25.02 -33.26
C THR A 706 18.33 -25.79 -34.00
N GLY A 707 18.04 -26.32 -35.18
CA GLY A 707 19.04 -26.98 -36.04
C GLY A 707 20.16 -26.04 -36.47
N ARG A 708 19.82 -24.81 -36.89
CA ARG A 708 20.81 -23.76 -37.21
C ARG A 708 21.64 -23.37 -36.00
N MET A 709 21.01 -23.12 -34.85
CA MET A 709 21.72 -22.81 -33.60
C MET A 709 22.70 -23.93 -33.21
N LEU A 710 22.31 -25.20 -33.32
CA LEU A 710 23.21 -26.33 -33.03
C LEU A 710 24.35 -26.48 -34.05
N ALA A 711 24.17 -26.03 -35.29
CA ALA A 711 25.19 -26.13 -36.33
C ALA A 711 26.15 -24.93 -36.36
N GLU A 712 25.64 -23.72 -36.10
CA GLU A 712 26.38 -22.46 -36.23
C GLU A 712 26.94 -21.97 -34.89
N ASP A 713 26.18 -22.12 -33.81
CA ASP A 713 26.51 -21.49 -32.51
C ASP A 713 27.13 -22.45 -31.49
N LEU A 714 26.89 -23.77 -31.64
CA LEU A 714 27.44 -24.80 -30.76
C LEU A 714 28.77 -25.32 -31.31
N SER A 715 29.85 -25.09 -30.57
CA SER A 715 31.17 -25.64 -30.86
C SER A 715 31.60 -26.69 -29.82
N PHE A 716 32.52 -27.56 -30.25
CA PHE A 716 33.03 -28.68 -29.48
C PHE A 716 34.53 -28.52 -29.29
N GLU A 717 34.95 -28.20 -28.07
CA GLU A 717 36.35 -28.13 -27.68
C GLU A 717 36.77 -29.45 -27.04
N ASP A 718 37.82 -30.06 -27.56
CA ASP A 718 38.41 -31.27 -26.98
C ASP A 718 39.34 -30.89 -25.81
N GLU A 719 39.02 -31.35 -24.60
CA GLU A 719 39.85 -31.17 -23.41
C GLU A 719 40.80 -32.37 -23.17
N GLY A 720 40.72 -33.40 -24.00
CA GLY A 720 41.50 -34.63 -23.92
C GLY A 720 40.94 -35.66 -22.93
N SER A 721 41.35 -36.93 -23.10
CA SER A 721 41.00 -38.07 -22.23
C SER A 721 39.50 -38.30 -22.03
N GLY A 722 38.71 -38.20 -23.12
CA GLY A 722 37.26 -38.38 -23.06
C GLY A 722 36.54 -37.24 -22.33
N ARG A 723 37.09 -36.02 -22.39
CA ARG A 723 36.44 -34.81 -21.91
C ARG A 723 36.16 -33.88 -23.09
N LEU A 724 34.89 -33.55 -23.28
CA LEU A 724 34.43 -32.71 -24.37
C LEU A 724 33.73 -31.49 -23.78
N ARG A 725 34.26 -30.30 -24.05
CA ARG A 725 33.64 -29.05 -23.65
C ARG A 725 32.73 -28.58 -24.77
N LEU A 726 31.44 -28.48 -24.46
CA LEU A 726 30.45 -27.83 -25.29
C LEU A 726 30.53 -26.32 -25.05
N VAL A 727 30.66 -25.54 -26.10
CA VAL A 727 30.63 -24.07 -26.04
C VAL A 727 29.48 -23.60 -26.91
N LEU A 728 28.51 -22.90 -26.33
CA LEU A 728 27.41 -22.29 -27.05
C LEU A 728 27.58 -20.77 -27.05
N SER A 729 27.77 -20.20 -28.23
CA SER A 729 27.81 -18.75 -28.42
C SER A 729 26.40 -18.23 -28.65
N GLY A 730 26.11 -16.99 -28.25
CA GLY A 730 24.84 -16.39 -28.62
C GLY A 730 24.68 -14.97 -28.14
N SER A 731 23.63 -14.32 -28.63
CA SER A 731 23.37 -12.91 -28.37
C SER A 731 22.84 -12.63 -26.96
N ASP A 732 22.23 -13.61 -26.28
CA ASP A 732 21.59 -13.43 -24.98
C ASP A 732 22.11 -14.40 -23.91
N THR A 733 23.03 -13.90 -23.09
CA THR A 733 23.57 -14.58 -21.89
C THR A 733 22.51 -15.17 -20.98
N ARG A 734 21.31 -14.58 -20.87
CA ARG A 734 20.24 -15.06 -19.98
C ARG A 734 19.63 -16.38 -20.47
N ARG A 735 19.64 -16.61 -21.77
CA ARG A 735 19.10 -17.81 -22.42
C ARG A 735 20.18 -18.85 -22.70
N LEU A 736 21.45 -18.46 -22.75
CA LEU A 736 22.55 -19.36 -23.07
C LEU A 736 22.74 -20.49 -22.04
N GLU A 737 22.72 -20.17 -20.74
CA GLU A 737 22.89 -21.19 -19.68
C GLU A 737 21.80 -22.27 -19.73
N PRO A 738 20.50 -21.93 -19.71
CA PRO A 738 19.44 -22.94 -19.68
C PRO A 738 19.31 -23.71 -20.99
N THR A 739 19.72 -23.08 -22.11
CA THR A 739 19.75 -23.71 -23.44
C THR A 739 20.87 -24.73 -23.52
N LEU A 740 22.09 -24.36 -23.13
CA LEU A 740 23.22 -25.28 -23.12
C LEU A 740 23.01 -26.42 -22.12
N ASP A 741 22.41 -26.16 -20.96
CA ASP A 741 22.00 -27.21 -20.02
C ASP A 741 21.00 -28.18 -20.62
N ALA A 742 19.99 -27.68 -21.33
CA ALA A 742 19.02 -28.54 -22.01
C ALA A 742 19.70 -29.39 -23.08
N ILE A 743 20.63 -28.83 -23.85
CA ILE A 743 21.40 -29.55 -24.87
C ILE A 743 22.27 -30.62 -24.22
N ALA A 744 23.08 -30.24 -23.23
CA ALA A 744 24.04 -31.13 -22.58
C ALA A 744 23.36 -32.28 -21.83
N THR A 745 22.27 -32.01 -21.11
CA THR A 745 21.46 -33.06 -20.45
C THR A 745 20.76 -33.97 -21.46
N THR A 746 20.41 -33.46 -22.65
CA THR A 746 19.83 -34.31 -23.72
C THR A 746 20.90 -35.19 -24.32
N MET A 747 22.06 -34.60 -24.61
CA MET A 747 23.24 -35.29 -25.13
C MET A 747 23.71 -36.39 -24.17
N ALA A 748 23.77 -36.12 -22.87
CA ALA A 748 24.09 -37.12 -21.85
C ALA A 748 23.07 -38.27 -21.82
N SER A 749 21.77 -37.94 -21.91
CA SER A 749 20.70 -38.95 -21.90
C SER A 749 20.71 -39.84 -23.15
N GLU A 750 20.95 -39.26 -24.33
CA GLU A 750 21.05 -40.02 -25.59
C GLU A 750 22.35 -40.82 -25.64
N SER A 751 23.45 -40.27 -25.14
CA SER A 751 24.71 -40.99 -24.97
C SER A 751 24.53 -42.24 -24.09
N ALA A 752 23.84 -42.12 -22.96
CA ALA A 752 23.55 -43.26 -22.08
C ALA A 752 22.65 -44.33 -22.75
N ARG A 753 21.68 -43.92 -23.57
CA ARG A 753 20.80 -44.82 -24.33
C ARG A 753 21.54 -45.59 -25.41
N HIS A 754 22.48 -44.93 -26.09
CA HIS A 754 23.25 -45.52 -27.19
C HIS A 754 24.54 -46.22 -26.75
N ALA A 755 25.00 -46.00 -25.52
CA ALA A 755 26.23 -46.60 -24.99
C ALA A 755 26.35 -48.12 -25.22
N PRO A 756 25.33 -48.97 -24.98
CA PRO A 756 25.44 -50.42 -25.19
C PRO A 756 25.65 -50.83 -26.66
N ARG A 757 25.33 -49.95 -27.61
CA ARG A 757 25.43 -50.23 -29.06
C ARG A 757 26.72 -49.70 -29.68
N ARG A 758 27.44 -48.83 -28.96
CA ARG A 758 28.69 -48.25 -29.45
C ARG A 758 29.87 -49.12 -29.03
N LYS A 759 30.94 -49.12 -29.84
CA LYS A 759 32.13 -49.96 -29.60
C LYS A 759 32.88 -49.58 -28.32
N ASP A 760 32.77 -48.33 -27.90
CA ASP A 760 33.45 -47.78 -26.73
C ASP A 760 32.66 -47.97 -25.42
N GLY A 761 31.35 -48.27 -25.49
CA GLY A 761 30.52 -48.58 -24.33
C GLY A 761 30.33 -47.44 -23.31
N ALA A 762 30.89 -46.26 -23.57
CA ALA A 762 30.98 -45.18 -22.61
C ALA A 762 29.73 -44.31 -22.58
N ARG A 763 29.38 -43.82 -21.39
CA ARG A 763 28.25 -42.91 -21.16
C ARG A 763 28.78 -41.51 -20.89
N ALA A 764 28.13 -40.48 -21.42
CA ALA A 764 28.44 -39.11 -21.05
C ALA A 764 27.83 -38.76 -19.68
N THR A 765 28.66 -38.24 -18.77
CA THR A 765 28.25 -37.71 -17.47
C THR A 765 28.58 -36.22 -17.40
N LEU A 766 27.80 -35.48 -16.61
CA LEU A 766 27.96 -34.05 -16.36
C LEU A 766 28.57 -33.90 -14.96
N PRO A 767 29.88 -33.60 -14.83
CA PRO A 767 30.58 -33.64 -13.54
C PRO A 767 30.32 -32.41 -12.66
N THR A 768 29.90 -31.28 -13.24
CA THR A 768 29.88 -29.98 -12.57
C THR A 768 28.44 -29.56 -12.25
N GLU A 769 27.88 -30.06 -11.16
CA GLU A 769 26.62 -29.53 -10.64
C GLU A 769 26.85 -28.18 -9.96
N ARG A 770 26.17 -27.15 -10.45
CA ARG A 770 26.16 -25.81 -9.85
C ARG A 770 24.78 -25.50 -9.32
N LEU A 771 24.69 -25.12 -8.06
CA LEU A 771 23.46 -24.61 -7.45
C LEU A 771 23.28 -23.15 -7.91
N THR A 772 22.29 -22.92 -8.78
CA THR A 772 21.83 -21.58 -9.13
C THR A 772 20.56 -21.27 -8.35
N GLY A 773 20.20 -19.99 -8.22
CA GLY A 773 18.95 -19.58 -7.57
C GLY A 773 17.67 -20.14 -8.24
N ARG A 774 17.78 -20.80 -9.41
CA ARG A 774 16.69 -21.45 -10.14
C ARG A 774 16.78 -22.98 -10.15
N GLY A 775 17.74 -23.58 -9.45
CA GLY A 775 17.95 -25.03 -9.37
C GLY A 775 19.37 -25.47 -9.76
N VAL A 776 19.53 -26.76 -10.07
CA VAL A 776 20.82 -27.31 -10.51
C VAL A 776 21.05 -26.97 -11.98
N ALA A 777 22.15 -26.28 -12.27
CA ALA A 777 22.64 -25.96 -13.60
C ALA A 777 24.01 -26.62 -13.81
N TYR A 778 24.36 -26.95 -15.05
CA TYR A 778 25.66 -27.54 -15.40
C TYR A 778 26.54 -26.58 -16.19
N ALA A 779 25.91 -25.64 -16.90
CA ALA A 779 26.56 -24.65 -17.73
C ALA A 779 27.16 -23.51 -16.91
N SER A 780 28.28 -22.99 -17.39
CA SER A 780 28.86 -21.75 -16.91
C SER A 780 28.83 -20.71 -18.02
N VAL A 781 28.26 -19.54 -17.74
CA VAL A 781 28.23 -18.42 -18.69
C VAL A 781 29.45 -17.55 -18.44
N VAL A 782 30.24 -17.37 -19.48
CA VAL A 782 31.26 -16.32 -19.55
C VAL A 782 30.63 -15.17 -20.34
N GLY A 783 30.30 -14.08 -19.63
CA GLY A 783 29.79 -12.87 -20.26
C GLY A 783 30.79 -12.36 -21.29
N GLY A 784 30.34 -12.15 -22.52
CA GLY A 784 31.17 -11.50 -23.53
C GLY A 784 31.50 -10.07 -23.10
N GLY A 785 32.64 -9.56 -23.56
CA GLY A 785 32.92 -8.13 -23.46
C GLY A 785 31.77 -7.33 -24.10
N LEU A 786 31.48 -6.15 -23.54
CA LEU A 786 30.52 -5.23 -24.15
C LEU A 786 30.99 -4.93 -25.57
N SER A 787 30.23 -5.35 -26.57
CA SER A 787 30.58 -5.08 -27.97
C SER A 787 30.64 -3.57 -28.24
N ASP A 788 31.53 -3.14 -29.14
CA ASP A 788 31.64 -1.72 -29.52
C ASP A 788 30.30 -1.16 -30.01
N ALA A 789 29.51 -1.97 -30.73
CA ALA A 789 28.16 -1.61 -31.17
C ALA A 789 27.20 -1.37 -29.99
N MET A 790 27.32 -2.17 -28.92
CA MET A 790 26.53 -2.00 -27.70
C MET A 790 26.97 -0.75 -26.93
N LEU A 791 28.28 -0.50 -26.81
CA LEU A 791 28.81 0.72 -26.20
C LEU A 791 28.36 1.97 -26.98
N LEU A 792 28.30 1.91 -28.30
CA LEU A 792 27.85 3.00 -29.15
C LEU A 792 26.34 3.28 -28.97
N ARG A 793 25.50 2.23 -28.90
CA ARG A 793 24.07 2.37 -28.60
C ARG A 793 23.81 2.90 -27.19
N MET A 794 24.54 2.38 -26.21
CA MET A 794 24.55 2.84 -24.82
C MET A 794 24.91 4.32 -24.72
N GLY A 795 26.00 4.72 -25.39
CA GLY A 795 26.43 6.11 -25.48
C GLY A 795 25.40 6.98 -26.19
N GLY A 796 24.76 6.49 -27.25
CA GLY A 796 23.71 7.21 -27.98
C GLY A 796 22.48 7.52 -27.13
N ILE A 797 21.96 6.52 -26.40
CA ILE A 797 20.77 6.68 -25.54
C ILE A 797 21.07 7.62 -24.36
N THR A 798 22.22 7.45 -23.72
CA THR A 798 22.62 8.33 -22.61
C THR A 798 22.87 9.76 -23.09
N ALA A 799 23.51 9.94 -24.25
CA ALA A 799 23.69 11.24 -24.89
C ALA A 799 22.34 11.90 -25.25
N SER A 800 21.37 11.16 -25.79
CA SER A 800 20.05 11.72 -26.13
C SER A 800 19.27 12.16 -24.90
N ILE A 801 19.29 11.35 -23.82
CA ILE A 801 18.64 11.72 -22.55
C ILE A 801 19.30 12.97 -21.98
N PHE A 802 20.63 13.02 -21.96
CA PHE A 802 21.39 14.19 -21.50
C PHE A 802 21.07 15.45 -22.31
N LEU A 803 21.04 15.34 -23.65
CA LEU A 803 20.72 16.45 -24.54
C LEU A 803 19.28 16.96 -24.32
N SER A 804 18.33 16.04 -24.17
CA SER A 804 16.92 16.38 -23.89
C SER A 804 16.76 17.09 -22.54
N ALA A 805 17.49 16.66 -21.52
CA ALA A 805 17.49 17.30 -20.21
C ALA A 805 18.12 18.70 -20.29
N LEU A 806 19.25 18.87 -20.98
CA LEU A 806 19.85 20.19 -21.21
C LEU A 806 18.89 21.13 -21.95
N LEU A 807 18.14 20.61 -22.93
CA LEU A 807 17.14 21.39 -23.66
C LEU A 807 15.99 21.82 -22.73
N LEU A 808 15.50 20.92 -21.87
CA LEU A 808 14.47 21.24 -20.87
C LEU A 808 14.95 22.31 -19.88
N ILE A 809 16.20 22.21 -19.42
CA ILE A 809 16.84 23.22 -18.56
C ILE A 809 16.91 24.56 -19.27
N GLY A 810 17.32 24.57 -20.54
CA GLY A 810 17.35 25.77 -21.37
C GLY A 810 15.97 26.41 -21.51
N VAL A 811 14.93 25.62 -21.74
CA VAL A 811 13.54 26.10 -21.83
C VAL A 811 13.09 26.70 -20.50
N LEU A 812 13.31 26.02 -19.39
CA LEU A 812 13.02 26.52 -18.03
C LEU A 812 13.75 27.83 -17.75
N TYR A 813 15.03 27.93 -18.13
CA TYR A 813 15.81 29.15 -17.99
C TYR A 813 15.24 30.30 -18.81
N VAL A 814 14.83 30.06 -20.07
CA VAL A 814 14.18 31.07 -20.91
C VAL A 814 12.86 31.54 -20.27
N PHE A 815 12.02 30.64 -19.78
CA PHE A 815 10.78 30.99 -19.09
C PHE A 815 11.02 31.84 -17.84
N LEU A 816 11.99 31.46 -17.00
CA LEU A 816 12.38 32.22 -15.81
C LEU A 816 12.98 33.59 -16.17
N SER A 817 13.76 33.67 -17.25
CA SER A 817 14.30 34.95 -17.72
C SER A 817 13.20 35.87 -18.25
N ARG A 818 12.16 35.30 -18.86
CA ARG A 818 11.02 36.05 -19.41
C ARG A 818 10.10 36.54 -18.29
N SER A 819 9.81 35.72 -17.28
CA SER A 819 9.06 36.18 -16.11
C SER A 819 9.81 37.28 -15.36
N LYS A 820 11.14 37.18 -15.23
CA LYS A 820 11.97 38.25 -14.67
C LYS A 820 11.84 39.56 -15.46
N ARG A 821 11.92 39.52 -16.80
CA ARG A 821 11.74 40.74 -17.62
C ARG A 821 10.36 41.36 -17.48
N ILE A 822 9.30 40.55 -17.35
CA ILE A 822 7.93 41.06 -17.16
C ILE A 822 7.81 41.77 -15.81
N PHE A 823 8.40 41.20 -14.76
CA PHE A 823 8.47 41.84 -13.44
C PHE A 823 9.26 43.16 -13.48
N GLU A 824 10.44 43.18 -14.12
CA GLU A 824 11.25 44.40 -14.26
C GLU A 824 10.51 45.48 -15.08
N ALA A 825 9.74 45.09 -16.11
CA ALA A 825 8.93 46.01 -16.89
C ALA A 825 7.74 46.59 -16.10
N GLN A 826 7.15 45.81 -15.18
CA GLN A 826 6.10 46.30 -14.29
C GLN A 826 6.66 47.25 -13.22
N GLU A 827 7.82 46.94 -12.63
CA GLU A 827 8.51 47.81 -11.67
C GLU A 827 8.87 49.16 -12.32
N ALA A 828 9.40 49.14 -13.55
CA ALA A 828 9.70 50.37 -14.30
C ALA A 828 8.44 51.19 -14.67
N ALA A 829 7.30 50.54 -14.92
CA ALA A 829 6.05 51.22 -15.22
C ALA A 829 5.44 51.86 -13.96
N GLU A 830 5.52 51.19 -12.80
CA GLU A 830 5.09 51.74 -11.52
C GLU A 830 5.95 52.95 -11.10
N ASP A 831 7.28 52.85 -11.23
CA ASP A 831 8.18 53.98 -10.93
C ASP A 831 7.85 55.20 -11.82
N SER A 832 7.57 54.98 -13.11
CA SER A 832 7.19 56.06 -14.03
C SER A 832 5.83 56.69 -13.73
N ALA A 833 4.93 55.98 -13.07
CA ALA A 833 3.61 56.47 -12.69
C ALA A 833 3.60 57.19 -11.34
N ILE A 834 4.64 57.00 -10.51
CA ILE A 834 4.82 57.70 -9.24
C ILE A 834 5.50 59.07 -9.46
N ASP A 835 6.33 59.19 -10.49
CA ASP A 835 7.03 60.44 -10.86
C ASP A 835 6.18 61.40 -11.73
N ALA A 836 5.01 60.97 -12.22
CA ALA A 836 4.07 61.76 -13.02
C ALA A 836 2.87 62.22 -12.18
#